data_AF-A0A2S6C1Q5-F1
#
_entry.id   AF-A0A2S6C1Q5-F1
#
_cell.length_a   1.000
_cell.length_b   1.000
_cell.length_c   1.000
_cell.angle_alpha   90.00
_cell.angle_beta   90.00
_cell.angle_gamma   90.00
#
_symmetry.space_group_name_H-M   'P 1'
#
loop_
_entity.id
_entity.type
_entity.pdbx_description
1 polymer ?
#
loop_
_entity_poly.entity_id
_entity_poly.type
_entity_poly.pdbx_seq_one_letter_code
_entity_poly.pdbx_strand_id
1 'polypeptide(L)'
;MKELHDALTTLSPVEWSDVPTDDLEHYVKSCFASAECIVNSVPPNAEGTPFHAATPSLSEPNTAKSHKDIVPAKCLPHPAHEDYEKLHKSWGKPYKFKQNPHNVNIFKMAGNDRHGALHSSKISGGPGAGAVRGIAADRRLERFDLPALSAKLEVYELSAAFPGPVTPRDFVAMIMSSDNALTEKSGVAVDGENYVPQHFMVLSKPVVHPDAPVRAGLVRGQYESIELIREIPLSTTKSTSTTRLLKTQGSGEITKDRDGLEKSDLNPVEWIMVTRSDPGGGIPRFLVERGTPESMLGDLPKFFDWACSLDEIPHPDDDVNEEDAVPTPGAETTPERAPSQSASSLHATVSPGSTSSGPAPSGEAQGGYLSGITNALGAGIEAYAPSAVSNAVLPHVNPEESLSDDESDTSSVDSFMSAEELRRAASVPEVGDPAQSTDNFSIMSGDHSEDAKSTKGMTQHEKEVHKLVKKREKLEQQLARKRLAEEQKLREAQEKEQSESGKAREKMERELKKTEEKHRKELERLEQKKAKEERKVEEKRTKKDEQYKMSLVTRERDEFRSQADLLRRENALLRDQVAELQKQNTGMTQRLGALGGPEALRGLDQASEGNQKATSIVVDSNLKLIYEAKVDFDAELKKYGIQKGVLTNPAEGEVFAPPAMWLEAIDLVLDRLRTAGLDFSHVKGLSGAGMQHGTVFWSHDAESLLANLNPEHSLENQLQSGEGGKSAFAHEMSPNWQDASTQEQCDAFDAALGDAETLALVTGSKAHHRFSGPQIMRYRTKWSSHYEKTARISLVSSFLASVFLGRFAPIDISDVTGMNLWNIKDEKWNDALLELAAGGTSGTDDLRNKLGVVSEDGGQWLGTISSYFVTKYGFAKDCQIIPATGDNPSTILALPLRASDAMVSLGTSTTFLMSTPEYKPDPAYHFMNHPTTPGLYMFMLCYKNGGLAREQIRDQLSTSSDWENFNSTALSTPALSQRSPSDSLRLGLYFPRPEIVPNLPSGQWRFKYNPETQNLEEESSDFLPDDARNIIESQFLSLRLRSQALVHAEKDPATGKTLPPQPRRVYLVGGGSANPAIAKIAGEVLGSVEGVYKLDIGGNACALGAAYKAVWACEKVEGQTFEDLIGNRWDESSFVKKVADGYKEGLFEQYGVAVKGFEQMEKAVMRANGRK
;
A
#
# COMPACT_ATOMS: atom_id res chain seq x y z
N MET A 1 31.19 2.91 42.70
CA MET A 1 31.72 2.51 41.38
C MET A 1 31.95 1.01 41.25
N LYS A 2 32.92 0.35 41.91
CA LYS A 2 33.14 -1.11 41.72
C LYS A 2 31.86 -1.92 41.92
N GLU A 3 31.21 -1.77 43.07
CA GLU A 3 29.93 -2.40 43.41
C GLU A 3 28.83 -2.23 42.34
N LEU A 4 28.61 -0.99 41.87
CA LEU A 4 27.66 -0.70 40.79
C LEU A 4 28.08 -1.35 39.44
N HIS A 5 29.38 -1.46 39.16
CA HIS A 5 29.89 -2.13 37.97
C HIS A 5 29.79 -3.66 38.07
N ASP A 6 30.03 -4.23 39.25
CA ASP A 6 29.81 -5.64 39.54
C ASP A 6 28.30 -5.97 39.36
N ALA A 7 27.40 -5.14 39.88
CA ALA A 7 25.95 -5.29 39.69
C ALA A 7 25.51 -5.17 38.21
N LEU A 8 26.05 -4.20 37.45
CA LEU A 8 25.82 -4.09 36.00
C LEU A 8 26.40 -5.28 35.23
N THR A 9 27.46 -5.91 35.75
CA THR A 9 28.03 -7.13 35.17
C THR A 9 27.08 -8.32 35.35
N THR A 10 26.36 -8.42 36.47
CA THR A 10 25.31 -9.45 36.68
C THR A 10 24.23 -9.42 35.59
N LEU A 11 23.98 -8.26 34.98
CA LEU A 11 22.96 -8.08 33.92
C LEU A 11 23.52 -8.23 32.49
N SER A 12 24.83 -8.45 32.33
CA SER A 12 25.47 -8.66 31.03
C SER A 12 25.04 -9.99 30.37
N PRO A 13 25.08 -10.11 29.03
CA PRO A 13 24.64 -11.33 28.31
C PRO A 13 25.19 -12.64 28.88
N VAL A 14 24.36 -13.68 28.91
CA VAL A 14 24.67 -15.00 29.49
C VAL A 14 24.34 -16.14 28.52
N GLU A 15 25.07 -17.25 28.56
CA GLU A 15 24.72 -18.48 27.85
C GLU A 15 23.65 -19.25 28.66
N TRP A 16 22.69 -19.92 28.01
CA TRP A 16 21.65 -20.67 28.75
C TRP A 16 22.22 -21.81 29.60
N SER A 17 23.36 -22.39 29.20
CA SER A 17 24.12 -23.38 29.97
C SER A 17 24.63 -22.87 31.33
N ASP A 18 24.75 -21.55 31.48
CA ASP A 18 25.33 -20.90 32.65
C ASP A 18 24.24 -20.37 33.61
N VAL A 19 22.96 -20.55 33.25
CA VAL A 19 21.81 -20.30 34.13
C VAL A 19 21.56 -21.57 34.97
N PRO A 20 21.72 -21.53 36.30
CA PRO A 20 21.59 -22.72 37.12
C PRO A 20 20.11 -23.05 37.36
N THR A 21 19.51 -23.85 36.47
CA THR A 21 18.12 -24.30 36.60
C THR A 21 17.84 -25.08 37.89
N ASP A 22 18.85 -25.79 38.42
CA ASP A 22 18.79 -26.49 39.71
C ASP A 22 18.85 -25.56 40.95
N ASP A 23 19.25 -24.28 40.80
CA ASP A 23 19.35 -23.27 41.88
C ASP A 23 18.72 -21.92 41.44
N LEU A 24 17.63 -22.01 40.66
CA LEU A 24 17.09 -20.88 39.91
C LEU A 24 16.57 -19.75 40.81
N GLU A 25 16.00 -20.08 41.99
CA GLU A 25 15.57 -19.07 42.96
C GLU A 25 16.73 -18.22 43.47
N HIS A 26 17.86 -18.83 43.84
CA HIS A 26 19.02 -18.09 44.33
C HIS A 26 19.65 -17.22 43.23
N TYR A 27 19.71 -17.73 41.99
CA TYR A 27 20.13 -16.95 40.82
C TYR A 27 19.22 -15.73 40.58
N VAL A 28 17.91 -15.92 40.46
CA VAL A 28 16.94 -14.83 40.24
C VAL A 28 16.97 -13.81 41.39
N LYS A 29 17.10 -14.26 42.64
CA LYS A 29 17.27 -13.39 43.80
C LYS A 29 18.56 -12.57 43.75
N SER A 30 19.66 -13.13 43.25
CA SER A 30 20.93 -12.39 43.05
C SER A 30 20.82 -11.34 41.93
N CYS A 31 20.04 -11.62 40.88
CA CYS A 31 19.71 -10.70 39.81
C CYS A 31 18.85 -9.52 40.32
N PHE A 32 17.80 -9.77 41.12
CA PHE A 32 17.01 -8.71 41.74
C PHE A 32 17.81 -7.87 42.75
N ALA A 33 18.67 -8.48 43.57
CA ALA A 33 19.56 -7.72 44.47
C ALA A 33 20.56 -6.82 43.70
N SER A 34 21.03 -7.27 42.53
CA SER A 34 21.86 -6.44 41.64
C SER A 34 21.05 -5.30 41.02
N ALA A 35 19.81 -5.57 40.61
CA ALA A 35 18.89 -4.57 40.07
C ALA A 35 18.51 -3.50 41.11
N GLU A 36 18.20 -3.90 42.35
CA GLU A 36 17.98 -3.00 43.50
C GLU A 36 19.16 -2.04 43.71
N CYS A 37 20.40 -2.56 43.65
CA CYS A 37 21.61 -1.74 43.78
C CYS A 37 21.76 -0.73 42.63
N ILE A 38 21.32 -1.07 41.42
CA ILE A 38 21.41 -0.20 40.25
C ILE A 38 20.36 0.91 40.32
N VAL A 39 19.09 0.58 40.53
CA VAL A 39 17.99 1.57 40.54
C VAL A 39 18.11 2.55 41.72
N ASN A 40 18.47 2.08 42.91
CA ASN A 40 18.71 2.97 44.05
C ASN A 40 19.98 3.82 43.91
N SER A 41 20.89 3.52 42.97
CA SER A 41 22.06 4.37 42.68
C SER A 41 21.75 5.58 41.81
N VAL A 42 20.56 5.64 41.18
CA VAL A 42 20.13 6.75 40.33
C VAL A 42 19.86 7.96 41.23
N PRO A 43 20.45 9.15 40.96
CA PRO A 43 20.22 10.31 41.82
C PRO A 43 18.74 10.75 41.79
N PRO A 44 18.14 11.10 42.94
CA PRO A 44 16.78 11.64 42.98
C PRO A 44 16.70 13.04 42.34
N ASN A 45 15.48 13.52 42.12
CA ASN A 45 15.26 14.86 41.58
C ASN A 45 15.84 15.95 42.50
N ALA A 46 16.42 16.99 41.92
CA ALA A 46 16.98 18.14 42.66
C ALA A 46 15.93 19.20 43.02
N GLU A 47 14.74 19.16 42.39
CA GLU A 47 13.67 20.14 42.57
C GLU A 47 12.40 19.42 43.08
N GLY A 48 12.03 19.65 44.35
CA GLY A 48 10.86 19.05 45.00
C GLY A 48 10.81 19.31 46.51
N THR A 49 9.75 18.82 47.15
CA THR A 49 9.55 18.87 48.61
C THR A 49 10.19 17.64 49.25
N PRO A 50 11.09 17.77 50.24
CA PRO A 50 11.70 16.63 50.91
C PRO A 50 10.66 15.69 51.53
N PHE A 51 10.90 14.38 51.47
CA PHE A 51 10.00 13.31 51.91
C PHE A 51 9.24 13.60 53.23
N HIS A 52 9.96 13.87 54.33
CA HIS A 52 9.35 14.12 55.65
C HIS A 52 8.53 15.43 55.76
N ALA A 53 8.52 16.27 54.72
CA ALA A 53 7.73 17.50 54.63
C ALA A 53 6.71 17.47 53.48
N ALA A 54 6.60 16.34 52.77
CA ALA A 54 5.72 16.17 51.63
C ALA A 54 4.31 15.70 52.05
N THR A 55 3.33 16.04 51.22
CA THR A 55 1.96 15.51 51.27
C THR A 55 1.59 14.97 49.88
N PRO A 56 0.56 14.13 49.77
CA PRO A 56 -0.04 13.79 48.49
C PRO A 56 -0.31 15.03 47.61
N SER A 57 -0.12 14.88 46.31
CA SER A 57 -0.34 15.97 45.33
C SER A 57 -1.80 16.09 44.88
N LEU A 58 -2.67 15.17 45.34
CA LEU A 58 -4.11 15.09 45.08
C LEU A 58 -4.83 14.87 46.42
N SER A 59 -6.09 15.32 46.52
CA SER A 59 -6.95 15.11 47.70
C SER A 59 -7.79 13.83 47.62
N GLU A 60 -8.00 13.30 46.43
CA GLU A 60 -8.82 12.13 46.12
C GLU A 60 -8.07 11.25 45.08
N PRO A 61 -8.23 9.92 45.08
CA PRO A 61 -7.56 9.04 44.12
C PRO A 61 -7.98 9.33 42.68
N ASN A 62 -7.06 9.12 41.73
CA ASN A 62 -7.23 9.51 40.33
C ASN A 62 -7.08 8.31 39.40
N THR A 63 -8.20 7.83 38.87
CA THR A 63 -8.27 6.88 37.76
C THR A 63 -7.98 7.60 36.44
N ALA A 64 -6.71 7.97 36.26
CA ALA A 64 -6.22 8.71 35.10
C ALA A 64 -6.60 8.01 33.79
N LYS A 65 -7.22 8.75 32.85
CA LYS A 65 -7.74 8.23 31.57
C LYS A 65 -6.89 8.61 30.37
N SER A 66 -5.82 9.36 30.62
CA SER A 66 -4.83 9.82 29.66
C SER A 66 -3.57 10.29 30.39
N HIS A 67 -2.47 10.48 29.66
CA HIS A 67 -1.27 11.10 30.21
C HIS A 67 -1.51 12.48 30.81
N LYS A 68 -2.55 13.21 30.36
CA LYS A 68 -2.87 14.57 30.83
C LYS A 68 -3.40 14.59 32.25
N ASP A 69 -3.98 13.47 32.70
CA ASP A 69 -4.51 13.31 34.05
C ASP A 69 -3.40 12.93 35.05
N ILE A 70 -2.22 12.52 34.57
CA ILE A 70 -1.07 12.14 35.40
C ILE A 70 -0.31 13.39 35.85
N VAL A 71 -0.59 13.81 37.09
CA VAL A 71 0.05 14.95 37.75
C VAL A 71 1.46 14.57 38.26
N PRO A 72 2.53 15.28 37.84
CA PRO A 72 3.88 15.03 38.36
C PRO A 72 3.96 15.29 39.87
N ALA A 73 4.40 14.28 40.62
CA ALA A 73 4.53 14.36 42.06
C ALA A 73 5.52 15.44 42.49
N LYS A 74 5.16 16.23 43.52
CA LYS A 74 6.04 17.27 44.10
C LYS A 74 6.90 16.77 45.25
N CYS A 75 6.69 15.53 45.71
CA CYS A 75 7.51 14.89 46.73
C CYS A 75 8.83 14.37 46.13
N LEU A 76 9.91 14.49 46.89
CA LEU A 76 11.12 13.69 46.67
C LEU A 76 10.95 12.33 47.38
N PRO A 77 11.52 11.24 46.84
CA PRO A 77 11.57 9.97 47.55
C PRO A 77 12.34 10.11 48.88
N HIS A 78 12.19 9.13 49.77
CA HIS A 78 13.03 9.02 50.96
C HIS A 78 14.51 8.93 50.54
N PRO A 79 15.46 9.55 51.28
CA PRO A 79 16.89 9.37 51.02
C PRO A 79 17.27 7.90 50.90
N ALA A 80 18.10 7.57 49.90
CA ALA A 80 18.55 6.20 49.71
C ALA A 80 19.46 5.76 50.87
N HIS A 81 19.58 4.45 51.10
CA HIS A 81 20.58 3.92 52.04
C HIS A 81 21.98 4.47 51.69
N GLU A 82 22.81 4.80 52.69
CA GLU A 82 24.05 5.54 52.46
C GLU A 82 24.97 4.91 51.40
N ASP A 83 24.95 3.58 51.29
CA ASP A 83 25.74 2.82 50.31
C ASP A 83 25.35 3.15 48.87
N TYR A 84 24.07 3.40 48.62
CA TYR A 84 23.57 3.84 47.33
C TYR A 84 23.83 5.34 47.09
N GLU A 85 23.74 6.19 48.12
CA GLU A 85 24.10 7.62 47.99
C GLU A 85 25.57 7.83 47.58
N LYS A 86 26.47 6.97 48.10
CA LYS A 86 27.90 6.93 47.70
C LYS A 86 28.06 6.64 46.20
N LEU A 87 27.07 5.97 45.56
CA LEU A 87 27.05 5.63 44.14
C LEU A 87 26.44 6.72 43.24
N HIS A 88 25.61 7.66 43.76
CA HIS A 88 25.01 8.76 42.97
C HIS A 88 26.04 9.51 42.11
N LYS A 89 27.27 9.68 42.62
CA LYS A 89 28.41 10.34 41.95
C LYS A 89 28.93 9.62 40.69
N SER A 90 28.44 8.41 40.41
CA SER A 90 28.75 7.65 39.18
C SER A 90 27.92 8.12 37.98
N TRP A 91 26.80 8.80 38.25
CA TRP A 91 25.90 9.36 37.25
C TRP A 91 26.26 10.82 36.92
N GLY A 92 26.09 11.20 35.66
CA GLY A 92 26.27 12.57 35.19
C GLY A 92 25.15 13.50 35.68
N LYS A 93 25.24 14.77 35.29
CA LYS A 93 24.13 15.73 35.51
C LYS A 93 22.91 15.31 34.67
N PRO A 94 21.67 15.55 35.14
CA PRO A 94 20.48 15.26 34.35
C PRO A 94 20.44 16.13 33.09
N TYR A 95 19.90 15.57 32.01
CA TYR A 95 19.69 16.29 30.75
C TYR A 95 18.63 17.39 30.93
N LYS A 96 18.82 18.53 30.26
CA LYS A 96 17.84 19.62 30.22
C LYS A 96 17.10 19.63 28.89
N PHE A 97 15.77 19.50 28.95
CA PHE A 97 14.90 19.42 27.79
C PHE A 97 14.04 20.68 27.65
N LYS A 98 13.59 20.98 26.41
CA LYS A 98 12.70 22.11 26.14
C LYS A 98 11.23 21.81 26.45
N GLN A 99 10.85 20.54 26.40
CA GLN A 99 9.52 20.02 26.70
C GLN A 99 9.71 18.77 27.57
N ASN A 100 9.08 18.74 28.75
CA ASN A 100 9.12 17.63 29.69
C ASN A 100 7.85 17.65 30.55
N PRO A 101 6.68 17.33 29.99
CA PRO A 101 5.38 17.52 30.66
C PRO A 101 5.25 16.71 31.96
N HIS A 102 5.96 15.58 32.06
CA HIS A 102 5.92 14.69 33.23
C HIS A 102 7.12 14.87 34.20
N ASN A 103 7.94 15.92 34.01
CA ASN A 103 9.11 16.24 34.84
C ASN A 103 10.14 15.08 35.02
N VAL A 104 10.28 14.21 34.00
CA VAL A 104 11.17 13.05 34.07
C VAL A 104 12.63 13.48 33.95
N ASN A 105 13.47 13.03 34.89
CA ASN A 105 14.92 13.24 34.84
C ASN A 105 15.59 12.07 34.10
N ILE A 106 16.31 12.38 33.03
CA ILE A 106 17.18 11.40 32.35
C ILE A 106 18.63 11.68 32.77
N PHE A 107 19.32 10.66 33.27
CA PHE A 107 20.73 10.69 33.64
C PHE A 107 21.55 9.82 32.67
N LYS A 108 22.84 10.13 32.49
CA LYS A 108 23.80 9.25 31.82
C LYS A 108 24.91 8.86 32.78
N MET A 109 25.11 7.56 33.00
CA MET A 109 26.30 7.03 33.69
C MET A 109 27.52 7.11 32.77
N ALA A 110 28.69 7.39 33.34
CA ALA A 110 29.94 7.40 32.58
C ALA A 110 30.45 5.97 32.34
N GLY A 111 30.07 5.38 31.20
CA GLY A 111 30.50 4.05 30.79
C GLY A 111 32.01 3.96 30.51
N ASN A 112 32.77 3.47 31.48
CA ASN A 112 34.18 3.08 31.31
C ASN A 112 34.36 1.83 30.42
N ASP A 113 33.25 1.17 30.08
CA ASP A 113 33.10 -0.02 29.23
C ASP A 113 32.66 0.29 27.78
N ARG A 114 32.06 1.46 27.51
CA ARG A 114 31.70 2.04 26.19
C ARG A 114 30.37 1.61 25.51
N HIS A 115 29.35 1.03 26.17
CA HIS A 115 28.12 0.52 25.50
C HIS A 115 26.80 1.25 25.89
N GLY A 116 25.97 1.71 24.92
CA GLY A 116 24.58 2.18 25.21
C GLY A 116 23.73 2.93 24.13
N ALA A 117 22.56 2.36 23.76
CA ALA A 117 21.17 2.91 23.62
C ALA A 117 20.81 4.16 22.74
N LEU A 118 19.74 4.22 21.90
CA LEU A 118 18.56 3.32 21.68
C LEU A 118 17.77 3.39 20.32
N HIS A 119 17.32 4.56 19.80
CA HIS A 119 16.15 4.69 18.86
C HIS A 119 16.23 5.93 17.91
N SER A 120 15.42 6.19 16.86
CA SER A 120 14.46 5.48 15.93
C SER A 120 14.22 6.43 14.69
N SER A 121 13.27 6.45 13.73
CA SER A 121 12.03 5.76 13.21
C SER A 121 11.86 6.15 11.69
N LYS A 122 10.92 5.76 10.78
CA LYS A 122 9.69 4.91 10.63
C LYS A 122 9.67 4.27 9.19
N ILE A 123 9.21 3.03 8.98
CA ILE A 123 9.00 2.32 7.66
C ILE A 123 7.79 1.34 7.80
N SER A 124 7.28 0.76 6.70
CA SER A 124 6.51 -0.50 6.72
C SER A 124 6.93 -1.45 5.57
N GLY A 125 7.02 -2.78 5.75
CA GLY A 125 6.96 -3.59 6.97
C GLY A 125 7.38 -5.05 6.70
N GLY A 126 8.07 -5.69 7.65
CA GLY A 126 8.62 -7.05 7.55
C GLY A 126 8.57 -7.77 8.92
N PRO A 127 9.58 -8.60 9.30
CA PRO A 127 9.65 -9.22 10.64
C PRO A 127 9.38 -8.22 11.78
N GLY A 128 8.60 -8.59 12.78
CA GLY A 128 7.95 -7.63 13.69
C GLY A 128 6.58 -7.14 13.21
N ALA A 129 5.98 -7.77 12.19
CA ALA A 129 4.58 -7.55 11.83
C ALA A 129 3.65 -8.10 12.92
N GLY A 130 2.61 -7.32 13.28
CA GLY A 130 1.71 -7.63 14.40
C GLY A 130 2.13 -7.04 15.76
N ALA A 131 3.20 -6.24 15.82
CA ALA A 131 3.81 -5.84 17.08
C ALA A 131 3.72 -4.36 17.46
N VAL A 132 3.65 -4.11 18.77
CA VAL A 132 3.87 -2.78 19.37
C VAL A 132 5.26 -2.27 18.98
N ARG A 133 5.30 -1.10 18.31
CA ARG A 133 6.53 -0.47 17.77
C ARG A 133 7.35 -1.36 16.82
N GLY A 134 6.78 -2.46 16.33
CA GLY A 134 7.46 -3.43 15.48
C GLY A 134 8.38 -4.43 16.20
N ILE A 135 8.28 -4.60 17.53
CA ILE A 135 9.03 -5.63 18.29
C ILE A 135 8.09 -6.79 18.62
N ALA A 136 8.08 -7.86 17.81
CA ALA A 136 7.25 -9.03 18.04
C ALA A 136 7.90 -9.99 19.05
N ALA A 137 7.09 -10.63 19.89
CA ALA A 137 7.47 -11.86 20.55
C ALA A 137 7.17 -13.02 19.59
N ASP A 138 8.22 -13.58 18.97
CA ASP A 138 8.06 -14.61 17.95
C ASP A 138 7.78 -15.98 18.61
N ARG A 139 8.47 -16.27 19.72
CA ARG A 139 8.35 -17.52 20.50
C ARG A 139 8.67 -17.28 21.97
N ARG A 140 7.94 -17.92 22.90
CA ARG A 140 8.42 -18.19 24.26
C ARG A 140 9.18 -19.52 24.23
N LEU A 141 10.42 -19.52 24.70
CA LEU A 141 11.30 -20.69 24.71
C LEU A 141 11.20 -21.44 26.05
N GLU A 142 11.18 -20.69 27.16
CA GLU A 142 11.25 -21.19 28.54
C GLU A 142 10.31 -20.40 29.45
N ARG A 143 9.78 -21.04 30.51
CA ARG A 143 9.02 -20.38 31.59
C ARG A 143 9.19 -21.13 32.91
N PHE A 144 9.46 -20.38 33.97
CA PHE A 144 9.57 -20.85 35.35
C PHE A 144 8.82 -19.87 36.28
N ASP A 145 7.77 -20.35 36.95
CA ASP A 145 7.14 -19.64 38.06
C ASP A 145 7.90 -19.97 39.37
N LEU A 146 8.21 -18.96 40.19
CA LEU A 146 9.05 -19.07 41.40
C LEU A 146 8.29 -18.55 42.64
N PRO A 147 7.39 -19.36 43.23
CA PRO A 147 6.45 -18.89 44.25
C PRO A 147 7.11 -18.38 45.54
N ALA A 148 8.25 -18.93 45.96
CA ALA A 148 8.93 -18.52 47.18
C ALA A 148 9.53 -17.10 47.11
N LEU A 149 9.73 -16.59 45.88
CA LEU A 149 10.15 -15.21 45.62
C LEU A 149 8.99 -14.31 45.21
N SER A 150 7.80 -14.87 44.95
CA SER A 150 6.71 -14.21 44.21
C SER A 150 7.24 -13.62 42.89
N ALA A 151 7.87 -14.48 42.07
CA ALA A 151 8.52 -14.09 40.84
C ALA A 151 8.19 -15.03 39.66
N LYS A 152 8.37 -14.56 38.44
CA LYS A 152 8.40 -15.36 37.20
C LYS A 152 9.71 -15.12 36.45
N LEU A 153 10.21 -16.14 35.75
CA LEU A 153 11.29 -16.06 34.78
C LEU A 153 10.81 -16.67 33.45
N GLU A 154 10.96 -15.94 32.35
CA GLU A 154 10.59 -16.39 31.01
C GLU A 154 11.68 -16.04 30.00
N VAL A 155 11.90 -16.90 29.00
CA VAL A 155 12.80 -16.59 27.87
C VAL A 155 11.99 -16.45 26.60
N TYR A 156 12.14 -15.32 25.92
CA TYR A 156 11.48 -15.04 24.65
C TYR A 156 12.49 -14.81 23.52
N GLU A 157 12.22 -15.36 22.33
CA GLU A 157 12.80 -14.91 21.07
C GLU A 157 11.91 -13.81 20.47
N LEU A 158 12.52 -12.67 20.16
CA LEU A 158 11.85 -11.48 19.63
C LEU A 158 12.41 -11.11 18.25
N SER A 159 11.59 -10.53 17.36
CA SER A 159 12.06 -9.88 16.12
C SER A 159 11.69 -8.40 16.08
N ALA A 160 12.52 -7.58 15.42
CA ALA A 160 12.27 -6.14 15.31
C ALA A 160 12.70 -5.50 13.97
N ALA A 161 11.73 -5.08 13.15
CA ALA A 161 12.00 -4.26 11.96
C ALA A 161 12.21 -2.79 12.33
N PHE A 162 13.47 -2.40 12.51
CA PHE A 162 13.84 -1.00 12.55
C PHE A 162 13.79 -0.36 11.15
N PRO A 163 13.39 0.92 11.06
CA PRO A 163 13.39 1.67 9.81
C PRO A 163 14.76 1.81 9.13
N GLY A 164 14.71 1.97 7.80
CA GLY A 164 15.88 1.94 6.92
C GLY A 164 16.86 3.10 7.14
N PRO A 165 18.14 2.96 6.73
CA PRO A 165 18.72 1.85 5.96
C PRO A 165 19.38 0.80 6.87
N VAL A 166 18.71 0.40 7.95
CA VAL A 166 19.28 -0.46 8.99
C VAL A 166 18.62 -1.83 8.97
N THR A 167 19.42 -2.89 9.04
CA THR A 167 18.94 -4.29 9.02
C THR A 167 17.97 -4.57 10.19
N PRO A 168 16.88 -5.35 9.98
CA PRO A 168 16.04 -5.83 11.07
C PRO A 168 16.83 -6.63 12.11
N ARG A 169 16.31 -6.70 13.34
CA ARG A 169 16.94 -7.35 14.49
C ARG A 169 16.21 -8.62 14.88
N ASP A 170 16.94 -9.50 15.57
CA ASP A 170 16.36 -10.37 16.58
C ASP A 170 16.99 -10.10 17.96
N PHE A 171 16.24 -10.46 19.00
CA PHE A 171 16.70 -10.48 20.38
C PHE A 171 16.31 -11.83 20.99
N VAL A 172 17.05 -12.29 21.99
CA VAL A 172 16.60 -13.37 22.88
C VAL A 172 16.78 -12.87 24.30
N ALA A 173 15.67 -12.72 25.00
CA ALA A 173 15.57 -11.98 26.25
C ALA A 173 15.01 -12.89 27.35
N MET A 174 15.79 -13.04 28.43
CA MET A 174 15.34 -13.61 29.68
C MET A 174 14.75 -12.49 30.54
N ILE A 175 13.45 -12.54 30.77
CA ILE A 175 12.67 -11.58 31.54
C ILE A 175 12.38 -12.19 32.90
N MET A 176 12.72 -11.47 33.97
CA MET A 176 12.39 -11.79 35.35
C MET A 176 11.47 -10.72 35.92
N SER A 177 10.36 -11.08 36.54
CA SER A 177 9.39 -10.12 37.12
C SER A 177 8.97 -10.53 38.53
N SER A 178 8.74 -9.57 39.44
CA SER A 178 8.33 -9.83 40.82
C SER A 178 7.72 -8.60 41.54
N ASP A 179 6.76 -8.85 42.44
CA ASP A 179 6.20 -7.88 43.41
C ASP A 179 6.94 -7.89 44.78
N ASN A 180 8.07 -8.58 44.87
CA ASN A 180 8.85 -8.80 46.10
C ASN A 180 10.37 -8.86 45.83
N ALA A 181 10.85 -7.98 44.94
CA ALA A 181 12.25 -7.89 44.50
C ALA A 181 13.16 -7.03 45.41
N LEU A 182 12.61 -6.06 46.14
CA LEU A 182 13.36 -5.14 47.01
C LEU A 182 13.62 -5.73 48.40
N THR A 183 14.71 -5.30 49.04
CA THR A 183 15.11 -5.72 50.39
C THR A 183 14.91 -4.60 51.42
N GLU A 184 15.19 -4.88 52.69
CA GLU A 184 15.20 -3.87 53.77
C GLU A 184 16.11 -2.66 53.49
N LYS A 185 17.05 -2.76 52.54
CA LYS A 185 17.86 -1.61 52.07
C LYS A 185 17.06 -0.56 51.30
N SER A 186 15.90 -0.93 50.75
CA SER A 186 14.90 0.00 50.21
C SER A 186 13.81 0.35 51.24
N GLY A 187 13.98 -0.05 52.50
CA GLY A 187 13.05 0.25 53.58
C GLY A 187 12.96 1.74 53.91
N VAL A 188 11.74 2.20 54.21
CA VAL A 188 11.41 3.58 54.56
C VAL A 188 10.74 3.59 55.94
N ALA A 189 11.14 4.53 56.80
CA ALA A 189 10.53 4.74 58.09
C ALA A 189 9.39 5.78 58.02
N VAL A 190 8.16 5.38 58.32
CA VAL A 190 6.98 6.27 58.42
C VAL A 190 6.27 6.01 59.75
N ASP A 191 5.94 7.08 60.48
CA ASP A 191 5.37 7.13 61.83
C ASP A 191 6.06 6.26 62.91
N GLY A 192 7.23 5.70 62.61
CA GLY A 192 8.02 4.86 63.52
C GLY A 192 8.17 3.39 63.11
N GLU A 193 7.42 2.90 62.11
CA GLU A 193 7.65 1.57 61.52
C GLU A 193 8.54 1.68 60.27
N ASN A 194 9.47 0.74 60.08
CA ASN A 194 10.26 0.59 58.86
C ASN A 194 9.63 -0.49 57.97
N TYR A 195 9.40 -0.20 56.69
CA TYR A 195 8.86 -1.15 55.73
C TYR A 195 9.40 -0.91 54.33
N VAL A 196 9.52 -1.98 53.55
CA VAL A 196 9.81 -1.90 52.12
C VAL A 196 8.55 -1.38 51.40
N PRO A 197 8.63 -0.32 50.57
CA PRO A 197 7.47 0.17 49.83
C PRO A 197 6.88 -0.89 48.90
N GLN A 198 5.56 -0.79 48.63
CA GLN A 198 4.90 -1.58 47.61
C GLN A 198 5.54 -1.29 46.24
N HIS A 199 5.86 -2.35 45.48
CA HIS A 199 6.64 -2.23 44.25
C HIS A 199 6.36 -3.38 43.27
N PHE A 200 6.75 -3.18 42.02
CA PHE A 200 6.89 -4.22 41.01
C PHE A 200 8.16 -3.97 40.21
N MET A 201 8.99 -5.01 40.04
CA MET A 201 10.24 -4.93 39.29
C MET A 201 10.21 -5.91 38.11
N VAL A 202 10.59 -5.43 36.93
CA VAL A 202 10.90 -6.24 35.75
C VAL A 202 12.37 -6.05 35.40
N LEU A 203 13.04 -7.15 35.07
CA LEU A 203 14.44 -7.20 34.68
C LEU A 203 14.57 -8.01 33.38
N SER A 204 15.04 -7.37 32.32
CA SER A 204 15.32 -8.00 31.02
C SER A 204 16.82 -8.15 30.80
N LYS A 205 17.26 -9.36 30.47
CA LYS A 205 18.67 -9.74 30.29
C LYS A 205 18.85 -10.55 28.99
N PRO A 206 19.83 -10.22 28.11
CA PRO A 206 20.10 -11.02 26.93
C PRO A 206 20.58 -12.43 27.30
N VAL A 207 20.05 -13.46 26.62
CA VAL A 207 20.50 -14.84 26.78
C VAL A 207 20.78 -15.50 25.43
N VAL A 208 21.84 -16.29 25.35
CA VAL A 208 22.14 -17.14 24.19
C VAL A 208 21.53 -18.51 24.45
N HIS A 209 20.41 -18.79 23.77
CA HIS A 209 19.63 -20.01 23.92
C HIS A 209 19.87 -20.96 22.72
N PRO A 210 20.09 -22.27 22.93
CA PRO A 210 20.39 -23.22 21.85
C PRO A 210 19.31 -23.24 20.75
N ASP A 211 18.03 -23.19 21.13
CA ASP A 211 16.90 -23.24 20.19
C ASP A 211 16.55 -21.89 19.51
N ALA A 212 17.33 -20.83 19.76
CA ALA A 212 17.19 -19.52 19.12
C ALA A 212 18.55 -19.01 18.54
N PRO A 213 19.18 -19.77 17.62
CA PRO A 213 20.42 -19.38 16.96
C PRO A 213 20.25 -18.10 16.13
N VAL A 214 21.35 -17.43 15.80
CA VAL A 214 21.33 -16.16 15.05
C VAL A 214 20.69 -16.36 13.67
N ARG A 215 19.57 -15.65 13.41
CA ARG A 215 18.74 -15.86 12.22
C ARG A 215 19.28 -15.11 11.01
N ALA A 216 19.31 -15.78 9.86
CA ALA A 216 19.84 -15.20 8.61
C ALA A 216 19.01 -13.99 8.16
N GLY A 217 19.69 -12.89 7.81
CA GLY A 217 19.06 -11.62 7.43
C GLY A 217 18.64 -10.73 8.60
N LEU A 218 18.73 -11.22 9.85
CA LEU A 218 18.56 -10.43 11.07
C LEU A 218 19.92 -10.13 11.71
N VAL A 219 19.96 -9.10 12.56
CA VAL A 219 21.10 -8.75 13.41
C VAL A 219 20.73 -9.02 14.87
N ARG A 220 21.47 -9.89 15.56
CA ARG A 220 21.26 -10.13 17.00
C ARG A 220 21.60 -8.86 17.79
N GLY A 221 20.58 -8.21 18.34
CA GLY A 221 20.72 -7.09 19.27
C GLY A 221 20.86 -7.59 20.70
N GLN A 222 21.45 -6.75 21.56
CA GLN A 222 21.52 -6.99 23.00
C GLN A 222 20.87 -5.83 23.73
N TYR A 223 19.83 -6.12 24.51
CA TYR A 223 19.06 -5.14 25.27
C TYR A 223 18.90 -5.61 26.71
N GLU A 224 19.29 -4.74 27.64
CA GLU A 224 19.16 -4.91 29.08
C GLU A 224 18.24 -3.79 29.60
N SER A 225 17.27 -4.13 30.45
CA SER A 225 16.53 -3.13 31.23
C SER A 225 16.21 -3.59 32.63
N ILE A 226 16.19 -2.64 33.56
CA ILE A 226 15.49 -2.73 34.84
C ILE A 226 14.36 -1.70 34.79
N GLU A 227 13.15 -2.13 35.11
CA GLU A 227 11.98 -1.27 35.24
C GLU A 227 11.39 -1.53 36.63
N LEU A 228 11.54 -0.55 37.53
CA LEU A 228 11.00 -0.58 38.89
C LEU A 228 9.91 0.48 39.01
N ILE A 229 8.71 0.06 39.38
CA ILE A 229 7.63 0.94 39.85
C ILE A 229 7.51 0.73 41.36
N ARG A 230 7.47 1.80 42.17
CA ARG A 230 7.27 1.73 43.62
C ARG A 230 6.48 2.92 44.17
N GLU A 231 5.75 2.72 45.26
CA GLU A 231 5.18 3.81 46.02
C GLU A 231 6.26 4.65 46.73
N ILE A 232 6.05 5.97 46.82
CA ILE A 232 6.67 6.87 47.80
C ILE A 232 5.64 7.02 48.92
N PRO A 233 5.73 6.26 50.02
CA PRO A 233 4.60 6.13 50.92
C PRO A 233 4.56 7.27 51.94
N LEU A 234 3.49 8.06 51.95
CA LEU A 234 3.33 9.27 52.79
C LEU A 234 2.34 9.06 53.95
N SER A 235 1.94 7.81 54.18
CA SER A 235 1.04 7.38 55.26
C SER A 235 1.38 5.94 55.70
N THR A 236 1.14 5.64 56.98
CA THR A 236 1.21 4.28 57.56
C THR A 236 0.10 3.33 57.12
N THR A 237 -0.92 3.81 56.41
CA THR A 237 -1.99 2.96 55.88
C THR A 237 -1.41 1.99 54.84
N LYS A 238 -1.47 0.68 55.10
CA LYS A 238 -0.88 -0.35 54.22
C LYS A 238 -1.82 -0.64 53.04
N SER A 239 -1.40 -0.24 51.85
CA SER A 239 -2.07 -0.49 50.56
C SER A 239 -2.43 -1.96 50.36
N THR A 240 -3.66 -2.22 49.89
CA THR A 240 -4.18 -3.59 49.67
C THR A 240 -4.13 -3.92 48.18
N SER A 241 -2.97 -4.35 47.66
CA SER A 241 -2.80 -4.58 46.21
C SER A 241 -3.81 -5.57 45.63
N THR A 242 -4.19 -5.36 44.36
CA THR A 242 -5.07 -6.24 43.58
C THR A 242 -4.57 -7.68 43.54
N THR A 243 -3.26 -7.88 43.38
CA THR A 243 -2.61 -9.21 43.45
C THR A 243 -2.82 -9.90 44.81
N ARG A 244 -2.97 -9.12 45.90
CA ARG A 244 -3.28 -9.65 47.24
C ARG A 244 -4.76 -9.94 47.39
N LEU A 245 -5.63 -9.04 46.93
CA LEU A 245 -7.09 -9.20 46.94
C LEU A 245 -7.51 -10.50 46.23
N LEU A 246 -6.94 -10.78 45.04
CA LEU A 246 -7.15 -12.02 44.29
C LEU A 246 -6.69 -13.27 45.05
N LYS A 247 -5.59 -13.19 45.81
CA LYS A 247 -5.07 -14.28 46.66
C LYS A 247 -5.88 -14.50 47.94
N THR A 248 -6.80 -13.60 48.32
CA THR A 248 -7.58 -13.65 49.58
C THR A 248 -9.07 -13.99 49.43
N GLN A 249 -9.46 -14.80 48.43
CA GLN A 249 -10.79 -15.47 48.42
C GLN A 249 -10.90 -16.60 49.48
N GLY A 250 -10.35 -16.38 50.68
CA GLY A 250 -10.22 -17.36 51.76
C GLY A 250 -10.67 -16.79 53.11
N SER A 251 -11.99 -16.78 53.34
CA SER A 251 -12.67 -16.58 54.63
C SER A 251 -12.22 -15.37 55.48
N GLY A 252 -12.88 -14.22 55.30
CA GLY A 252 -12.83 -13.09 56.24
C GLY A 252 -13.90 -12.03 55.92
N GLU A 253 -14.66 -11.58 56.93
CA GLU A 253 -15.60 -10.46 56.75
C GLU A 253 -14.83 -9.13 56.70
N ILE A 254 -14.86 -8.44 55.55
CA ILE A 254 -14.37 -7.06 55.45
C ILE A 254 -15.53 -6.11 55.81
N THR A 255 -15.50 -5.59 57.03
CA THR A 255 -16.47 -4.60 57.51
C THR A 255 -16.26 -3.26 56.82
N LYS A 256 -17.15 -2.88 55.89
CA LYS A 256 -17.15 -1.54 55.28
C LYS A 256 -17.62 -0.47 56.27
N ASP A 257 -16.68 0.21 56.90
CA ASP A 257 -16.97 1.47 57.60
C ASP A 257 -17.30 2.59 56.60
N ARG A 258 -18.36 3.34 56.89
CA ARG A 258 -18.85 4.44 56.05
C ARG A 258 -18.13 5.72 56.42
N ASP A 259 -16.95 5.93 55.83
CA ASP A 259 -16.29 7.23 55.54
C ASP A 259 -14.82 7.06 55.06
N GLY A 260 -14.30 5.83 54.96
CA GLY A 260 -12.91 5.57 54.58
C GLY A 260 -12.62 5.56 53.07
N LEU A 261 -12.02 6.64 52.56
CA LEU A 261 -11.04 6.54 51.46
C LEU A 261 -9.71 6.05 52.06
N GLU A 262 -9.09 5.02 51.48
CA GLU A 262 -7.78 4.57 51.93
C GLU A 262 -6.71 5.61 51.57
N LYS A 263 -6.02 6.16 52.58
CA LYS A 263 -4.98 7.19 52.36
C LYS A 263 -3.76 6.66 51.61
N SER A 264 -3.62 5.33 51.51
CA SER A 264 -2.66 4.62 50.66
C SER A 264 -2.83 4.96 49.18
N ASP A 265 -4.08 5.11 48.70
CA ASP A 265 -4.40 5.37 47.29
C ASP A 265 -4.00 6.80 46.84
N LEU A 266 -3.47 7.60 47.77
CA LEU A 266 -2.92 8.93 47.56
C LEU A 266 -1.38 8.94 47.61
N ASN A 267 -0.72 7.80 47.85
CA ASN A 267 0.74 7.67 47.79
C ASN A 267 1.24 7.96 46.37
N PRO A 268 2.13 8.94 46.16
CA PRO A 268 2.75 9.15 44.86
C PRO A 268 3.59 7.94 44.42
N VAL A 269 3.67 7.69 43.12
CA VAL A 269 4.43 6.55 42.56
C VAL A 269 5.70 7.05 41.88
N GLU A 270 6.81 6.37 42.13
CA GLU A 270 8.09 6.53 41.45
C GLU A 270 8.29 5.41 40.43
N TRP A 271 8.61 5.76 39.18
CA TRP A 271 9.00 4.82 38.12
C TRP A 271 10.44 5.09 37.71
N ILE A 272 11.31 4.08 37.87
CA ILE A 272 12.72 4.11 37.48
C ILE A 272 12.92 3.09 36.36
N MET A 273 13.34 3.57 35.20
CA MET A 273 13.82 2.73 34.09
C MET A 273 15.33 2.95 33.93
N VAL A 274 16.10 1.86 33.96
CA VAL A 274 17.53 1.84 33.62
C VAL A 274 17.73 0.89 32.47
N THR A 275 18.28 1.36 31.34
CA THR A 275 18.55 0.51 30.16
C THR A 275 20.00 0.64 29.70
N ARG A 276 20.56 -0.50 29.27
CA ARG A 276 21.81 -0.58 28.50
C ARG A 276 21.54 -1.41 27.26
N SER A 277 22.05 -0.98 26.11
CA SER A 277 21.83 -1.74 24.87
C SER A 277 22.93 -1.54 23.84
N ASP A 278 23.21 -2.62 23.11
CA ASP A 278 24.04 -2.63 21.92
C ASP A 278 23.17 -3.02 20.72
N PRO A 279 22.92 -2.10 19.75
CA PRO A 279 21.95 -2.33 18.69
C PRO A 279 22.42 -3.32 17.61
N GLY A 280 23.68 -3.78 17.68
CA GLY A 280 24.28 -4.66 16.68
C GLY A 280 24.49 -4.01 15.31
N GLY A 281 25.43 -4.56 14.55
CA GLY A 281 25.89 -3.99 13.27
C GLY A 281 26.78 -2.76 13.44
N GLY A 282 27.35 -2.27 12.33
CA GLY A 282 28.42 -1.25 12.32
C GLY A 282 27.99 0.20 12.62
N ILE A 283 27.03 0.42 13.53
CA ILE A 283 26.48 1.76 13.82
C ILE A 283 27.36 2.50 14.84
N PRO A 284 27.82 3.73 14.56
CA PRO A 284 28.63 4.49 15.51
C PRO A 284 27.83 4.88 16.77
N ARG A 285 28.28 4.42 17.94
CA ARG A 285 27.58 4.61 19.24
C ARG A 285 27.26 6.07 19.56
N PHE A 286 28.09 7.04 19.19
CA PHE A 286 27.84 8.48 19.45
C PHE A 286 26.57 9.03 18.74
N LEU A 287 26.16 8.45 17.61
CA LEU A 287 24.96 8.85 16.88
C LEU A 287 23.72 8.43 17.68
N VAL A 288 23.80 7.19 18.18
CA VAL A 288 22.79 6.48 18.97
C VAL A 288 22.62 7.17 20.34
N GLU A 289 23.71 7.54 21.02
CA GLU A 289 23.69 8.28 22.29
C GLU A 289 23.00 9.65 22.25
N ARG A 290 22.87 10.29 21.08
CA ARG A 290 22.42 11.69 20.96
C ARG A 290 20.91 11.84 20.74
N GLY A 291 20.27 10.94 19.99
CA GLY A 291 18.82 11.01 19.72
C GLY A 291 17.94 10.44 20.84
N THR A 292 18.48 9.48 21.59
CA THR A 292 17.77 8.70 22.60
C THR A 292 16.93 9.52 23.59
N PRO A 293 17.47 10.53 24.31
CA PRO A 293 16.77 11.08 25.46
C PRO A 293 15.53 11.89 25.08
N GLU A 294 15.56 12.58 23.94
CA GLU A 294 14.39 13.29 23.40
C GLU A 294 13.35 12.30 22.84
N SER A 295 13.77 11.17 22.26
CA SER A 295 12.84 10.14 21.78
C SER A 295 12.08 9.45 22.91
N MET A 296 12.74 9.14 24.04
CA MET A 296 12.10 8.59 25.24
C MET A 296 10.99 9.52 25.77
N LEU A 297 11.28 10.82 25.89
CA LEU A 297 10.29 11.80 26.37
C LEU A 297 9.14 12.03 25.39
N GLY A 298 9.41 11.99 24.08
CA GLY A 298 8.37 12.07 23.05
C GLY A 298 7.47 10.82 22.98
N ASP A 299 7.86 9.73 23.63
CA ASP A 299 7.14 8.45 23.66
C ASP A 299 6.41 8.18 24.98
N LEU A 300 6.82 8.84 26.08
CA LEU A 300 6.23 8.71 27.40
C LEU A 300 4.72 9.06 27.47
N PRO A 301 4.23 10.16 26.85
CA PRO A 301 2.79 10.42 26.77
C PRO A 301 2.00 9.28 26.11
N LYS A 302 2.57 8.65 25.07
CA LYS A 302 1.94 7.55 24.34
C LYS A 302 1.85 6.28 25.18
N PHE A 303 2.87 6.02 26.00
CA PHE A 303 2.86 4.91 26.96
C PHE A 303 1.79 5.13 28.03
N PHE A 304 1.69 6.34 28.58
CA PHE A 304 0.66 6.67 29.57
C PHE A 304 -0.75 6.67 28.97
N ASP A 305 -0.98 7.22 27.77
CA ASP A 305 -2.28 7.12 27.10
C ASP A 305 -2.69 5.66 26.83
N TRP A 306 -1.73 4.79 26.51
CA TRP A 306 -1.97 3.35 26.38
C TRP A 306 -2.29 2.69 27.73
N ALA A 307 -1.47 2.91 28.76
CA ALA A 307 -1.68 2.32 30.09
C ALA A 307 -3.02 2.77 30.73
N CYS A 308 -3.40 4.04 30.54
CA CYS A 308 -4.69 4.59 30.96
C CYS A 308 -5.89 4.16 30.09
N SER A 309 -5.67 3.36 29.04
CA SER A 309 -6.74 2.79 28.20
C SER A 309 -7.09 1.33 28.54
N LEU A 310 -6.44 0.77 29.57
CA LEU A 310 -6.69 -0.58 30.08
C LEU A 310 -7.64 -0.50 31.29
N ASP A 311 -8.95 -0.66 31.05
CA ASP A 311 -9.97 -0.65 32.12
C ASP A 311 -9.81 -1.84 33.09
N GLU A 312 -9.33 -2.99 32.60
CA GLU A 312 -8.82 -4.11 33.41
C GLU A 312 -7.47 -4.58 32.83
N ILE A 313 -6.57 -5.07 33.69
CA ILE A 313 -5.30 -5.70 33.28
C ILE A 313 -5.53 -7.22 33.32
N PRO A 314 -5.50 -7.94 32.19
CA PRO A 314 -5.67 -9.40 32.16
C PRO A 314 -4.64 -10.09 33.05
N HIS A 315 -5.03 -11.18 33.74
CA HIS A 315 -4.05 -11.95 34.50
C HIS A 315 -3.15 -12.71 33.50
N PRO A 316 -1.81 -12.72 33.67
CA PRO A 316 -0.86 -13.24 32.66
C PRO A 316 -0.85 -14.77 32.49
N ASP A 317 -1.94 -15.42 32.89
CA ASP A 317 -2.22 -16.85 32.80
C ASP A 317 -3.62 -17.16 32.24
N ASP A 318 -4.47 -16.13 32.00
CA ASP A 318 -5.86 -16.30 31.50
C ASP A 318 -5.91 -16.81 30.04
N ASP A 319 -4.85 -16.57 29.26
CA ASP A 319 -4.72 -17.03 27.86
C ASP A 319 -4.43 -18.55 27.72
N VAL A 320 -4.30 -19.32 28.83
CA VAL A 320 -3.84 -20.72 28.76
C VAL A 320 -4.50 -21.67 29.79
N ASN A 321 -5.74 -22.11 29.54
CA ASN A 321 -6.28 -23.45 29.90
C ASN A 321 -7.65 -23.73 29.23
N GLU A 322 -8.05 -25.00 29.11
CA GLU A 322 -9.22 -25.48 28.35
C GLU A 322 -10.38 -26.02 29.25
N GLU A 323 -11.45 -26.54 28.60
CA GLU A 323 -12.56 -27.41 29.07
C GLU A 323 -13.97 -26.80 29.34
N ASP A 324 -15.01 -27.61 29.10
CA ASP A 324 -16.44 -27.25 28.90
C ASP A 324 -17.34 -27.17 30.17
N ALA A 325 -18.38 -26.30 30.17
CA ALA A 325 -19.65 -26.50 30.91
C ALA A 325 -20.82 -25.57 30.47
N VAL A 326 -22.06 -26.09 30.47
CA VAL A 326 -23.35 -25.48 30.04
C VAL A 326 -24.51 -26.19 30.78
N PRO A 327 -25.75 -25.66 31.04
CA PRO A 327 -26.39 -24.36 30.74
C PRO A 327 -26.66 -23.54 32.06
N THR A 328 -27.66 -22.66 32.33
CA THR A 328 -29.04 -22.39 31.82
C THR A 328 -29.56 -21.00 32.28
N PRO A 329 -30.39 -20.26 31.50
CA PRO A 329 -30.97 -18.95 31.88
C PRO A 329 -32.47 -18.99 32.30
N GLY A 330 -32.99 -17.87 32.86
CA GLY A 330 -34.44 -17.56 32.82
C GLY A 330 -35.01 -16.67 33.93
N ALA A 331 -35.47 -15.45 33.57
CA ALA A 331 -36.67 -14.76 34.10
C ALA A 331 -36.92 -13.44 33.33
N GLU A 332 -38.15 -13.19 32.89
CA GLU A 332 -38.55 -12.01 32.10
C GLU A 332 -39.13 -10.87 32.95
N THR A 333 -39.19 -9.64 32.43
CA THR A 333 -40.39 -8.77 32.52
C THR A 333 -40.32 -7.56 31.57
N THR A 334 -41.48 -7.13 31.04
CA THR A 334 -41.61 -6.03 30.06
C THR A 334 -42.78 -5.05 30.45
N PRO A 335 -43.41 -4.21 29.59
CA PRO A 335 -43.32 -2.74 29.77
C PRO A 335 -44.66 -1.95 29.69
N GLU A 336 -44.63 -0.60 29.80
CA GLU A 336 -45.65 0.35 29.28
C GLU A 336 -45.00 1.76 29.07
N ARG A 337 -45.18 2.48 27.94
CA ARG A 337 -46.28 3.38 27.47
C ARG A 337 -46.41 4.73 28.24
N ALA A 338 -46.81 5.89 27.66
CA ALA A 338 -47.01 6.34 26.26
C ALA A 338 -47.03 7.92 26.12
N PRO A 339 -47.93 8.65 25.39
CA PRO A 339 -47.51 9.28 24.10
C PRO A 339 -48.03 10.73 23.74
N SER A 340 -47.61 11.21 22.55
CA SER A 340 -48.46 11.80 21.44
C SER A 340 -48.58 13.33 21.14
N GLN A 341 -48.91 13.60 19.86
CA GLN A 341 -49.61 14.76 19.22
C GLN A 341 -48.82 16.06 18.87
N SER A 342 -49.10 16.81 17.77
CA SER A 342 -49.79 16.52 16.47
C SER A 342 -49.85 17.75 15.51
N ALA A 343 -49.86 17.53 14.17
CA ALA A 343 -50.58 18.31 13.10
C ALA A 343 -50.22 19.81 12.80
N SER A 344 -50.48 20.42 11.61
CA SER A 344 -50.73 19.98 10.20
C SER A 344 -50.84 21.17 9.19
N SER A 345 -50.76 20.90 7.86
CA SER A 345 -51.50 21.55 6.71
C SER A 345 -51.27 23.04 6.31
N LEU A 346 -51.47 23.56 5.06
CA LEU A 346 -51.70 23.05 3.66
C LEU A 346 -51.63 24.22 2.61
N HIS A 347 -51.36 23.93 1.30
CA HIS A 347 -51.58 24.68 0.01
C HIS A 347 -51.23 26.21 -0.14
N ALA A 348 -50.59 26.78 -1.19
CA ALA A 348 -50.59 26.64 -2.69
C ALA A 348 -51.74 27.43 -3.42
N THR A 349 -51.70 27.96 -4.67
CA THR A 349 -50.90 27.71 -5.93
C THR A 349 -51.05 28.88 -6.99
N VAL A 350 -50.37 28.82 -8.17
CA VAL A 350 -50.64 29.46 -9.52
C VAL A 350 -49.84 30.72 -10.03
N SER A 351 -49.58 30.76 -11.36
CA SER A 351 -48.76 31.68 -12.22
C SER A 351 -49.62 32.75 -13.01
N PRO A 352 -49.34 33.31 -14.23
CA PRO A 352 -48.19 33.30 -15.21
C PRO A 352 -47.81 34.64 -15.95
N GLY A 353 -46.83 34.60 -16.90
CA GLY A 353 -46.60 35.56 -18.04
C GLY A 353 -45.25 36.35 -18.00
N SER A 354 -44.33 36.44 -18.99
CA SER A 354 -44.32 36.60 -20.48
C SER A 354 -44.41 38.10 -20.95
N THR A 355 -43.64 38.69 -21.90
CA THR A 355 -42.90 38.23 -23.12
C THR A 355 -41.82 39.23 -23.66
N SER A 356 -40.79 38.76 -24.40
CA SER A 356 -40.11 39.40 -25.60
C SER A 356 -39.37 40.78 -25.47
N SER A 357 -38.51 41.31 -26.37
CA SER A 357 -37.95 40.96 -27.72
C SER A 357 -36.56 41.63 -27.97
N GLY A 358 -35.82 41.24 -29.03
CA GLY A 358 -34.57 41.92 -29.52
C GLY A 358 -34.81 43.12 -30.48
N PRO A 359 -33.91 43.50 -31.44
CA PRO A 359 -32.69 42.83 -31.96
C PRO A 359 -31.44 43.76 -32.19
N ALA A 360 -30.48 43.33 -33.04
CA ALA A 360 -29.25 44.03 -33.50
C ALA A 360 -29.49 44.87 -34.83
N PRO A 361 -28.51 45.39 -35.65
CA PRO A 361 -27.04 45.18 -35.72
C PRO A 361 -26.12 46.40 -36.12
N SER A 362 -24.79 46.14 -36.29
CA SER A 362 -23.76 46.90 -37.05
C SER A 362 -23.39 48.35 -36.62
N GLY A 363 -22.19 48.90 -36.89
CA GLY A 363 -20.93 48.37 -37.44
C GLY A 363 -19.94 49.49 -37.88
N GLU A 364 -18.62 49.21 -37.93
CA GLU A 364 -17.53 50.05 -38.51
C GLU A 364 -17.22 51.45 -37.88
N ALA A 365 -16.02 52.06 -37.95
CA ALA A 365 -14.65 51.60 -38.28
C ALA A 365 -13.56 52.67 -37.89
N GLN A 366 -12.29 52.36 -38.21
CA GLN A 366 -11.11 53.25 -38.42
C GLN A 366 -10.22 53.73 -37.24
N GLY A 367 -8.97 53.23 -37.24
CA GLY A 367 -7.76 54.08 -37.25
C GLY A 367 -6.99 54.30 -35.93
N GLY A 368 -5.68 53.99 -35.82
CA GLY A 368 -4.80 53.24 -36.74
C GLY A 368 -3.29 53.40 -36.47
N TYR A 369 -2.50 52.61 -37.22
CA TYR A 369 -1.07 52.80 -37.56
C TYR A 369 0.03 52.81 -36.47
N LEU A 370 0.74 51.69 -36.37
CA LEU A 370 2.18 51.61 -36.69
C LEU A 370 2.49 50.23 -37.29
N SER A 371 3.45 50.11 -38.22
CA SER A 371 3.67 48.89 -39.02
C SER A 371 5.08 48.78 -39.63
N GLY A 372 5.45 47.57 -40.11
CA GLY A 372 6.73 47.26 -40.78
C GLY A 372 7.69 46.43 -39.90
N ILE A 373 7.98 45.13 -40.08
CA ILE A 373 8.08 44.17 -41.21
C ILE A 373 9.48 44.06 -41.87
N THR A 374 10.24 43.05 -41.42
CA THR A 374 11.20 42.12 -42.09
C THR A 374 12.28 42.57 -43.11
N ASN A 375 13.38 41.80 -43.09
CA ASN A 375 14.33 41.46 -44.18
C ASN A 375 15.56 42.34 -44.47
N ALA A 376 16.76 41.77 -44.29
CA ALA A 376 17.93 41.91 -45.20
C ALA A 376 19.04 40.86 -44.94
N LEU A 377 19.35 40.02 -45.96
CA LEU A 377 20.68 39.50 -46.42
C LEU A 377 21.65 38.80 -45.42
N GLY A 378 22.31 37.66 -45.71
CA GLY A 378 22.33 36.73 -46.87
C GLY A 378 23.52 36.90 -47.85
N ALA A 379 24.13 35.86 -48.48
CA ALA A 379 24.04 34.38 -48.36
C ALA A 379 25.16 33.66 -49.20
N GLY A 380 25.51 32.38 -48.92
CA GLY A 380 26.35 31.51 -49.78
C GLY A 380 27.24 30.49 -49.01
N ILE A 381 27.78 29.39 -49.58
CA ILE A 381 27.67 28.73 -50.91
C ILE A 381 27.89 27.20 -50.75
N GLU A 382 27.12 26.35 -51.48
CA GLU A 382 27.45 25.03 -52.10
C GLU A 382 26.09 24.36 -52.48
N ALA A 383 25.60 24.25 -53.73
CA ALA A 383 26.15 23.75 -55.00
C ALA A 383 26.42 22.23 -54.97
N TYR A 384 25.76 21.34 -55.74
CA TYR A 384 24.68 21.46 -56.76
C TYR A 384 23.89 20.10 -56.79
N ALA A 385 22.92 19.70 -57.64
CA ALA A 385 22.48 20.08 -59.00
C ALA A 385 20.94 19.81 -59.21
N PRO A 386 20.32 19.50 -60.39
CA PRO A 386 19.12 20.27 -60.79
C PRO A 386 17.82 19.53 -61.25
N SER A 387 16.69 20.09 -60.80
CA SER A 387 15.52 20.58 -61.60
C SER A 387 14.69 19.71 -62.58
N ALA A 388 13.39 19.59 -62.27
CA ALA A 388 12.23 20.00 -63.11
C ALA A 388 10.99 20.19 -62.17
N VAL A 389 10.24 21.31 -62.08
CA VAL A 389 9.44 22.09 -63.07
C VAL A 389 8.16 21.32 -63.49
N SER A 390 6.91 21.78 -63.28
CA SER A 390 6.36 23.02 -62.64
C SER A 390 4.85 22.92 -62.31
N ASN A 391 4.30 23.93 -61.62
CA ASN A 391 2.85 24.26 -61.39
C ASN A 391 1.90 23.90 -62.57
N ALA A 392 0.59 23.66 -62.41
CA ALA A 392 -0.40 24.58 -61.81
C ALA A 392 -1.88 24.04 -61.75
N VAL A 393 -2.78 24.81 -61.13
CA VAL A 393 -4.27 24.84 -61.23
C VAL A 393 -5.12 23.75 -60.52
N LEU A 394 -5.78 24.16 -59.42
CA LEU A 394 -7.22 24.07 -59.04
C LEU A 394 -8.18 23.04 -59.71
N PRO A 395 -9.32 22.67 -59.05
CA PRO A 395 -9.59 22.47 -57.61
C PRO A 395 -10.55 21.25 -57.34
N HIS A 396 -11.22 21.25 -56.18
CA HIS A 396 -12.54 20.63 -55.86
C HIS A 396 -12.67 19.13 -55.45
N VAL A 397 -13.46 18.95 -54.38
CA VAL A 397 -14.55 17.95 -54.20
C VAL A 397 -14.18 16.50 -53.80
N ASN A 398 -14.32 16.26 -52.48
CA ASN A 398 -14.80 15.03 -51.83
C ASN A 398 -16.12 14.49 -52.42
N PRO A 399 -16.56 13.24 -52.15
CA PRO A 399 -15.84 12.09 -51.56
C PRO A 399 -16.22 10.78 -52.32
N GLU A 400 -16.53 9.72 -51.55
CA GLU A 400 -17.32 8.51 -51.87
C GLU A 400 -16.63 7.29 -52.48
N GLU A 401 -16.87 6.17 -51.79
CA GLU A 401 -16.89 4.76 -52.21
C GLU A 401 -15.63 4.08 -52.77
N SER A 402 -15.50 2.75 -52.68
CA SER A 402 -15.90 1.77 -51.65
C SER A 402 -15.26 0.42 -52.01
N LEU A 403 -15.19 -0.53 -51.05
CA LEU A 403 -14.81 -1.94 -51.26
C LEU A 403 -13.35 -2.16 -51.77
N SER A 404 -12.72 -3.33 -51.70
CA SER A 404 -12.75 -4.45 -50.73
C SER A 404 -11.58 -5.39 -51.11
N ASP A 405 -11.14 -6.23 -50.19
CA ASP A 405 -10.85 -7.68 -50.30
C ASP A 405 -10.52 -8.27 -51.70
N ASP A 406 -9.56 -9.19 -51.89
CA ASP A 406 -8.41 -9.69 -51.11
C ASP A 406 -7.60 -10.63 -52.06
N GLU A 407 -6.55 -11.31 -51.57
CA GLU A 407 -5.94 -12.54 -52.15
C GLU A 407 -5.22 -12.41 -53.53
N SER A 408 -4.40 -13.37 -53.99
CA SER A 408 -3.34 -14.16 -53.33
C SER A 408 -2.43 -14.82 -54.40
N ASP A 409 -1.11 -14.80 -54.19
CA ASP A 409 -0.08 -15.55 -54.94
C ASP A 409 -0.09 -15.46 -56.51
N THR A 410 0.81 -16.03 -57.31
CA THR A 410 2.00 -16.89 -57.10
C THR A 410 3.17 -16.39 -57.98
N SER A 411 4.42 -16.74 -57.62
CA SER A 411 5.51 -17.31 -58.49
C SER A 411 5.82 -16.68 -59.90
N SER A 412 7.01 -16.79 -60.52
CA SER A 412 8.34 -17.35 -60.21
C SER A 412 9.33 -16.96 -61.35
N VAL A 413 10.46 -17.69 -61.47
CA VAL A 413 11.40 -17.83 -62.61
C VAL A 413 12.38 -16.70 -62.98
N ASP A 414 13.64 -17.12 -63.13
CA ASP A 414 14.64 -16.78 -64.16
C ASP A 414 15.02 -15.31 -64.48
N SER A 415 16.21 -14.99 -64.97
CA SER A 415 17.57 -15.57 -64.95
C SER A 415 18.40 -14.68 -65.88
N PHE A 416 19.67 -14.38 -65.58
CA PHE A 416 20.58 -13.90 -66.62
C PHE A 416 22.03 -14.38 -66.42
N MET A 417 22.67 -14.72 -67.54
CA MET A 417 23.90 -15.51 -67.58
C MET A 417 25.18 -14.67 -67.58
N SER A 418 26.30 -15.34 -67.28
CA SER A 418 27.65 -14.82 -67.40
C SER A 418 28.04 -14.45 -68.83
N ALA A 419 29.03 -13.56 -68.98
CA ALA A 419 29.76 -13.42 -70.24
C ALA A 419 30.65 -14.66 -70.47
N GLU A 420 30.49 -15.24 -71.65
CA GLU A 420 31.03 -16.53 -72.08
C GLU A 420 32.49 -16.44 -72.60
N GLU A 421 33.12 -17.59 -72.82
CA GLU A 421 34.33 -17.81 -73.64
C GLU A 421 35.63 -17.02 -73.34
N LEU A 422 36.65 -17.76 -72.86
CA LEU A 422 37.63 -18.36 -73.80
C LEU A 422 38.54 -19.44 -73.15
N ARG A 423 38.40 -20.67 -73.67
CA ARG A 423 39.40 -21.78 -73.69
C ARG A 423 39.71 -22.60 -72.42
N ARG A 424 38.87 -23.64 -72.27
CA ARG A 424 39.27 -25.07 -72.34
C ARG A 424 40.40 -25.62 -71.44
N ALA A 425 39.94 -26.34 -70.40
CA ALA A 425 39.90 -27.83 -70.36
C ALA A 425 41.05 -28.64 -69.73
N ALA A 426 40.64 -29.83 -69.26
CA ALA A 426 41.38 -30.99 -68.76
C ALA A 426 42.11 -30.85 -67.39
N SER A 427 42.07 -31.81 -66.45
CA SER A 427 41.07 -32.86 -66.08
C SER A 427 41.65 -33.70 -64.90
N VAL A 428 40.87 -33.91 -63.82
CA VAL A 428 40.43 -35.22 -63.25
C VAL A 428 41.45 -36.41 -63.21
N PRO A 429 41.60 -37.20 -62.11
CA PRO A 429 41.18 -37.00 -60.70
C PRO A 429 42.04 -37.67 -59.57
N GLU A 430 41.55 -37.55 -58.31
CA GLU A 430 41.36 -38.62 -57.29
C GLU A 430 42.45 -39.22 -56.33
N VAL A 431 41.89 -39.63 -55.16
CA VAL A 431 42.26 -40.72 -54.21
C VAL A 431 43.56 -40.65 -53.38
N GLY A 432 43.41 -40.87 -52.05
CA GLY A 432 44.41 -41.60 -51.25
C GLY A 432 44.79 -41.05 -49.86
N ASP A 433 44.09 -41.49 -48.82
CA ASP A 433 44.64 -41.67 -47.45
C ASP A 433 45.13 -43.15 -47.34
N PRO A 434 45.95 -43.63 -46.36
CA PRO A 434 46.42 -43.02 -45.11
C PRO A 434 47.92 -43.27 -44.73
N ALA A 435 48.33 -42.92 -43.49
CA ALA A 435 49.03 -43.83 -42.51
C ALA A 435 50.14 -43.24 -41.59
N GLN A 436 50.03 -43.55 -40.29
CA GLN A 436 51.07 -44.02 -39.33
C GLN A 436 52.43 -43.29 -39.10
N SER A 437 52.51 -42.51 -38.00
CA SER A 437 53.17 -42.86 -36.70
C SER A 437 54.65 -43.33 -36.56
N THR A 438 55.35 -42.73 -35.57
CA THR A 438 56.36 -43.26 -34.59
C THR A 438 57.86 -43.60 -34.94
N ASP A 439 58.77 -42.78 -34.37
CA ASP A 439 59.87 -43.07 -33.40
C ASP A 439 61.25 -43.80 -33.68
N ASN A 440 62.30 -43.25 -33.02
CA ASN A 440 63.51 -43.86 -32.35
C ASN A 440 64.94 -44.05 -32.99
N PHE A 441 65.99 -43.41 -32.36
CA PHE A 441 67.40 -43.85 -32.02
C PHE A 441 68.47 -44.29 -33.11
N SER A 442 69.83 -44.37 -32.94
CA SER A 442 70.90 -43.72 -32.09
C SER A 442 72.37 -44.23 -32.39
N ILE A 443 73.41 -43.81 -31.60
CA ILE A 443 74.75 -44.48 -31.26
C ILE A 443 76.10 -44.29 -32.09
N MET A 444 77.17 -43.72 -31.45
CA MET A 444 78.72 -43.86 -31.48
C MET A 444 79.59 -43.82 -32.82
N SER A 445 80.96 -43.86 -32.94
CA SER A 445 82.19 -44.15 -32.08
C SER A 445 83.58 -43.41 -32.44
N GLY A 446 84.76 -44.07 -32.64
CA GLY A 446 86.20 -43.54 -32.66
C GLY A 446 87.16 -43.99 -33.85
N ASP A 447 88.52 -43.96 -33.91
CA ASP A 447 89.70 -43.67 -33.00
C ASP A 447 91.10 -43.37 -33.76
N HIS A 448 92.32 -43.69 -33.24
CA HIS A 448 93.71 -43.14 -33.62
C HIS A 448 94.84 -44.06 -34.30
N SER A 449 95.76 -43.51 -35.18
CA SER A 449 97.28 -43.67 -35.45
C SER A 449 98.15 -44.77 -36.28
N GLU A 450 99.11 -44.33 -37.20
CA GLU A 450 100.57 -44.73 -37.59
C GLU A 450 101.21 -45.65 -38.78
N ASP A 451 102.52 -45.38 -39.20
CA ASP A 451 103.67 -46.06 -40.02
C ASP A 451 103.81 -46.05 -41.62
N ALA A 452 104.86 -46.41 -42.46
CA ALA A 452 106.18 -47.19 -42.50
C ALA A 452 107.30 -46.83 -43.62
N LYS A 453 108.29 -47.70 -44.08
CA LYS A 453 109.64 -47.36 -44.78
C LYS A 453 110.36 -48.33 -45.85
N SER A 454 111.49 -47.90 -46.54
CA SER A 454 112.63 -48.61 -47.32
C SER A 454 112.58 -48.77 -48.90
N THR A 455 113.54 -49.19 -49.82
CA THR A 455 115.03 -49.13 -50.24
C THR A 455 115.15 -49.49 -51.80
N LYS A 456 116.18 -49.82 -52.68
CA LYS A 456 117.67 -50.08 -52.96
C LYS A 456 117.86 -50.16 -54.56
N GLY A 457 118.92 -50.27 -55.42
CA GLY A 457 120.43 -50.18 -55.56
C GLY A 457 120.96 -50.83 -56.92
N MET A 458 122.08 -50.39 -57.60
CA MET A 458 122.58 -50.96 -58.94
C MET A 458 124.13 -50.81 -59.30
N THR A 459 124.60 -50.98 -60.58
CA THR A 459 125.98 -51.44 -60.99
C THR A 459 126.86 -50.64 -62.02
N GLN A 460 127.32 -51.19 -63.18
CA GLN A 460 128.42 -50.65 -64.04
C GLN A 460 128.21 -50.45 -65.57
N HIS A 461 127.83 -51.43 -66.41
CA HIS A 461 128.06 -51.37 -67.88
C HIS A 461 127.51 -50.07 -68.51
N GLU A 462 126.20 -49.88 -68.33
CA GLU A 462 125.48 -48.73 -67.78
C GLU A 462 126.13 -47.33 -67.82
N LYS A 463 127.43 -47.16 -67.59
CA LYS A 463 128.14 -45.87 -67.48
C LYS A 463 127.98 -44.94 -68.68
N GLU A 464 127.88 -45.44 -69.92
CA GLU A 464 127.69 -44.58 -71.09
C GLU A 464 126.21 -44.22 -71.31
N VAL A 465 125.30 -45.20 -71.14
CA VAL A 465 123.84 -44.98 -71.13
C VAL A 465 123.45 -43.92 -70.09
N HIS A 466 124.02 -43.99 -68.89
CA HIS A 466 123.75 -43.05 -67.80
C HIS A 466 124.12 -41.59 -68.13
N LYS A 467 125.03 -41.38 -69.10
CA LYS A 467 125.44 -40.06 -69.59
C LYS A 467 124.41 -39.43 -70.55
N LEU A 468 123.68 -40.24 -71.30
CA LEU A 468 122.55 -39.80 -72.14
C LEU A 468 121.30 -39.49 -71.29
N VAL A 469 120.97 -40.35 -70.31
CA VAL A 469 119.84 -40.16 -69.39
C VAL A 469 119.92 -38.78 -68.71
N LYS A 470 121.08 -38.44 -68.12
CA LYS A 470 121.31 -37.13 -67.46
C LYS A 470 121.18 -35.91 -68.38
N LYS A 471 121.25 -36.09 -69.70
CA LYS A 471 121.04 -34.99 -70.67
C LYS A 471 119.55 -34.83 -71.04
N ARG A 472 118.75 -35.89 -70.96
CA ARG A 472 117.29 -35.86 -71.15
C ARG A 472 116.58 -35.24 -69.95
N GLU A 473 116.86 -35.71 -68.74
CA GLU A 473 116.22 -35.23 -67.49
C GLU A 473 116.30 -33.69 -67.36
N LYS A 474 117.45 -33.12 -67.74
CA LYS A 474 117.71 -31.68 -67.64
C LYS A 474 116.88 -30.83 -68.61
N LEU A 475 116.41 -31.39 -69.73
CA LEU A 475 115.49 -30.72 -70.66
C LEU A 475 114.03 -30.86 -70.18
N GLU A 476 113.63 -32.03 -69.71
CA GLU A 476 112.28 -32.26 -69.15
C GLU A 476 112.03 -31.33 -67.94
N GLN A 477 113.01 -31.12 -67.06
CA GLN A 477 112.93 -30.16 -65.95
C GLN A 477 112.74 -28.69 -66.39
N GLN A 478 113.30 -28.27 -67.54
CA GLN A 478 113.11 -26.92 -68.05
C GLN A 478 111.71 -26.72 -68.65
N LEU A 479 111.19 -27.71 -69.36
CA LEU A 479 109.83 -27.68 -69.92
C LEU A 479 108.76 -27.68 -68.81
N ALA A 480 108.93 -28.51 -67.77
CA ALA A 480 108.00 -28.56 -66.63
C ALA A 480 107.90 -27.21 -65.91
N ARG A 481 109.04 -26.55 -65.64
CA ARG A 481 109.06 -25.23 -64.99
C ARG A 481 108.36 -24.14 -65.80
N LYS A 482 108.39 -24.18 -67.13
CA LYS A 482 107.72 -23.14 -67.95
C LYS A 482 106.20 -23.28 -67.93
N ARG A 483 105.66 -24.50 -67.98
CA ARG A 483 104.20 -24.75 -67.96
C ARG A 483 103.54 -24.25 -66.69
N LEU A 484 104.09 -24.61 -65.52
CA LEU A 484 103.58 -24.16 -64.21
C LEU A 484 103.49 -22.63 -64.09
N ALA A 485 104.43 -21.89 -64.68
CA ALA A 485 104.46 -20.42 -64.64
C ALA A 485 103.41 -19.74 -65.55
N GLU A 486 102.93 -20.42 -66.60
CA GLU A 486 101.82 -19.95 -67.44
C GLU A 486 100.47 -20.32 -66.81
N GLU A 487 100.36 -21.55 -66.29
CA GLU A 487 99.15 -22.08 -65.65
C GLU A 487 98.74 -21.30 -64.39
N GLN A 488 99.73 -20.93 -63.55
CA GLN A 488 99.48 -20.10 -62.36
C GLN A 488 98.94 -18.70 -62.72
N LYS A 489 99.47 -18.05 -63.77
CA LYS A 489 99.02 -16.72 -64.21
C LYS A 489 97.59 -16.71 -64.73
N LEU A 490 97.16 -17.77 -65.43
CA LEU A 490 95.80 -17.87 -65.95
C LEU A 490 94.78 -17.95 -64.80
N ARG A 491 95.14 -18.67 -63.73
CA ARG A 491 94.32 -18.87 -62.53
C ARG A 491 94.14 -17.57 -61.72
N GLU A 492 95.24 -16.86 -61.48
CA GLU A 492 95.23 -15.55 -60.79
C GLU A 492 94.36 -14.50 -61.52
N ALA A 493 94.26 -14.56 -62.85
CA ALA A 493 93.36 -13.69 -63.63
C ALA A 493 91.88 -14.05 -63.44
N GLN A 494 91.52 -15.34 -63.54
CA GLN A 494 90.12 -15.80 -63.44
C GLN A 494 89.53 -15.60 -62.04
N GLU A 495 90.31 -15.84 -60.98
CA GLU A 495 89.86 -15.67 -59.59
C GLU A 495 89.54 -14.18 -59.28
N LYS A 496 90.26 -13.24 -59.91
CA LYS A 496 90.01 -11.81 -59.74
C LYS A 496 88.69 -11.37 -60.39
N GLU A 497 88.43 -11.79 -61.62
CA GLU A 497 87.20 -11.43 -62.36
C GLU A 497 85.94 -11.97 -61.66
N GLN A 498 85.98 -13.20 -61.16
CA GLN A 498 84.89 -13.77 -60.35
C GLN A 498 84.67 -13.00 -59.04
N SER A 499 85.75 -12.56 -58.37
CA SER A 499 85.66 -11.80 -57.12
C SER A 499 84.96 -10.44 -57.30
N GLU A 500 85.22 -9.75 -58.40
CA GLU A 500 84.62 -8.43 -58.68
C GLU A 500 83.15 -8.57 -59.13
N SER A 501 82.83 -9.58 -59.94
CA SER A 501 81.45 -9.91 -60.36
C SER A 501 80.55 -10.30 -59.17
N GLY A 502 81.04 -11.12 -58.25
CA GLY A 502 80.30 -11.53 -57.05
C GLY A 502 79.91 -10.36 -56.14
N LYS A 503 80.85 -9.45 -55.88
CA LYS A 503 80.64 -8.25 -55.04
C LYS A 503 79.58 -7.31 -55.61
N ALA A 504 79.49 -7.19 -56.94
CA ALA A 504 78.46 -6.38 -57.60
C ALA A 504 77.05 -6.94 -57.37
N ARG A 505 76.87 -8.26 -57.51
CA ARG A 505 75.59 -8.95 -57.26
C ARG A 505 75.15 -8.87 -55.80
N GLU A 506 76.05 -9.17 -54.87
CA GLU A 506 75.76 -9.16 -53.43
C GLU A 506 75.34 -7.76 -52.92
N LYS A 507 75.89 -6.69 -53.51
CA LYS A 507 75.47 -5.32 -53.22
C LYS A 507 74.04 -5.04 -53.70
N MET A 508 73.72 -5.40 -54.95
CA MET A 508 72.40 -5.16 -55.53
C MET A 508 71.30 -5.93 -54.78
N GLU A 509 71.56 -7.17 -54.39
CA GLU A 509 70.61 -7.98 -53.60
C GLU A 509 70.35 -7.37 -52.20
N ARG A 510 71.38 -6.82 -51.54
CA ARG A 510 71.21 -6.13 -50.24
C ARG A 510 70.40 -4.83 -50.34
N GLU A 511 70.53 -4.08 -51.42
CA GLU A 511 69.73 -2.85 -51.60
C GLU A 511 68.26 -3.18 -51.95
N LEU A 512 68.03 -4.21 -52.76
CA LEU A 512 66.67 -4.67 -53.11
C LEU A 512 65.93 -5.19 -51.86
N LYS A 513 66.53 -6.11 -51.09
CA LYS A 513 65.95 -6.63 -49.82
C LYS A 513 65.68 -5.54 -48.79
N LYS A 514 66.55 -4.52 -48.67
CA LYS A 514 66.30 -3.36 -47.79
C LYS A 514 65.09 -2.53 -48.23
N THR A 515 64.84 -2.44 -49.53
CA THR A 515 63.72 -1.67 -50.09
C THR A 515 62.40 -2.42 -49.90
N GLU A 516 62.38 -3.73 -50.15
CA GLU A 516 61.24 -4.62 -49.86
C GLU A 516 60.89 -4.64 -48.37
N GLU A 517 61.87 -4.81 -47.48
CA GLU A 517 61.63 -4.84 -46.03
C GLU A 517 61.09 -3.50 -45.50
N LYS A 518 61.52 -2.38 -46.09
CA LYS A 518 60.97 -1.05 -45.77
C LYS A 518 59.50 -0.95 -46.23
N HIS A 519 59.20 -1.32 -47.48
CA HIS A 519 57.84 -1.30 -48.00
C HIS A 519 56.89 -2.19 -47.20
N ARG A 520 57.33 -3.39 -46.80
CA ARG A 520 56.54 -4.30 -45.95
C ARG A 520 56.19 -3.67 -44.60
N LYS A 521 57.17 -3.08 -43.91
CA LYS A 521 56.96 -2.39 -42.61
C LYS A 521 56.13 -1.11 -42.73
N GLU A 522 56.04 -0.52 -43.93
CA GLU A 522 55.21 0.65 -44.22
C GLU A 522 53.75 0.25 -44.51
N LEU A 523 53.53 -0.85 -45.24
CA LEU A 523 52.22 -1.48 -45.42
C LEU A 523 51.64 -1.99 -44.09
N GLU A 524 52.40 -2.77 -43.32
CA GLU A 524 51.99 -3.26 -41.98
C GLU A 524 51.56 -2.10 -41.06
N ARG A 525 52.24 -0.95 -41.13
CA ARG A 525 51.88 0.26 -40.36
C ARG A 525 50.60 0.93 -40.88
N LEU A 526 50.37 0.95 -42.19
CA LEU A 526 49.15 1.50 -42.77
C LEU A 526 47.93 0.63 -42.44
N GLU A 527 48.05 -0.69 -42.52
CA GLU A 527 46.99 -1.63 -42.11
C GLU A 527 46.70 -1.54 -40.60
N GLN A 528 47.74 -1.55 -39.76
CA GLN A 528 47.57 -1.36 -38.32
C GLN A 528 46.94 0.00 -37.97
N LYS A 529 47.24 1.07 -38.73
CA LYS A 529 46.58 2.38 -38.55
C LYS A 529 45.13 2.34 -38.99
N LYS A 530 44.82 1.76 -40.16
CA LYS A 530 43.47 1.68 -40.71
C LYS A 530 42.55 0.83 -39.81
N ALA A 531 42.99 -0.37 -39.42
CA ALA A 531 42.25 -1.22 -38.49
C ALA A 531 42.04 -0.57 -37.10
N LYS A 532 42.97 0.29 -36.66
CA LYS A 532 42.85 1.07 -35.41
C LYS A 532 41.96 2.30 -35.55
N GLU A 533 41.75 2.81 -36.76
CA GLU A 533 40.78 3.87 -37.06
C GLU A 533 39.38 3.27 -37.24
N GLU A 534 39.24 2.15 -37.94
CA GLU A 534 37.99 1.38 -38.08
C GLU A 534 37.47 0.91 -36.72
N ARG A 535 38.30 0.26 -35.87
CA ARG A 535 37.90 -0.08 -34.49
C ARG A 535 37.48 1.15 -33.66
N LYS A 536 38.10 2.31 -33.87
CA LYS A 536 37.71 3.57 -33.19
C LYS A 536 36.41 4.17 -33.71
N VAL A 537 36.01 3.87 -34.95
CA VAL A 537 34.69 4.24 -35.48
C VAL A 537 33.65 3.29 -34.92
N GLU A 538 33.92 1.98 -34.92
CA GLU A 538 33.02 0.97 -34.36
C GLU A 538 32.79 1.19 -32.86
N GLU A 539 33.86 1.37 -32.06
CA GLU A 539 33.77 1.70 -30.62
C GLU A 539 33.00 3.01 -30.35
N LYS A 540 33.02 3.98 -31.29
CA LYS A 540 32.24 5.21 -31.16
C LYS A 540 30.78 5.03 -31.55
N ARG A 541 30.49 4.10 -32.46
CA ARG A 541 29.14 3.74 -32.88
C ARG A 541 28.47 2.90 -31.79
N THR A 542 29.10 1.84 -31.33
CA THR A 542 28.60 1.03 -30.20
C THR A 542 28.43 1.88 -28.95
N LYS A 543 29.37 2.76 -28.58
CA LYS A 543 29.18 3.67 -27.43
C LYS A 543 28.05 4.68 -27.62
N LYS A 544 27.73 5.10 -28.85
CA LYS A 544 26.55 5.93 -29.12
C LYS A 544 25.25 5.12 -29.01
N ASP A 545 25.23 3.91 -29.54
CA ASP A 545 24.05 3.03 -29.50
C ASP A 545 23.81 2.52 -28.08
N GLU A 546 24.86 2.27 -27.30
CA GLU A 546 24.84 2.03 -25.86
C GLU A 546 24.38 3.26 -25.08
N GLN A 547 24.88 4.47 -25.37
CA GLN A 547 24.36 5.69 -24.74
C GLN A 547 22.89 5.93 -25.08
N TYR A 548 22.46 5.66 -26.31
CA TYR A 548 21.07 5.80 -26.73
C TYR A 548 20.19 4.78 -26.01
N LYS A 549 20.53 3.48 -26.04
CA LYS A 549 19.83 2.44 -25.30
C LYS A 549 19.83 2.69 -23.79
N MET A 550 20.96 3.12 -23.21
CA MET A 550 21.06 3.50 -21.80
C MET A 550 20.18 4.71 -21.48
N SER A 551 20.03 5.67 -22.41
CA SER A 551 19.11 6.80 -22.24
C SER A 551 17.64 6.38 -22.36
N LEU A 552 17.33 5.44 -23.26
CA LEU A 552 15.98 4.88 -23.42
C LEU A 552 15.59 4.08 -22.17
N VAL A 553 16.41 3.11 -21.78
CA VAL A 553 16.26 2.32 -20.54
C VAL A 553 16.32 3.19 -19.29
N THR A 554 17.05 4.31 -19.29
CA THR A 554 16.99 5.29 -18.19
C THR A 554 15.66 6.02 -18.17
N ARG A 555 15.11 6.43 -19.32
CA ARG A 555 13.81 7.10 -19.41
C ARG A 555 12.68 6.14 -19.05
N GLU A 556 12.68 4.93 -19.58
CA GLU A 556 11.77 3.83 -19.22
C GLU A 556 11.89 3.50 -17.73
N ARG A 557 13.10 3.31 -17.19
CA ARG A 557 13.32 3.08 -15.75
C ARG A 557 12.79 4.24 -14.92
N ASP A 558 12.97 5.49 -15.33
CA ASP A 558 12.55 6.65 -14.56
C ASP A 558 11.04 6.94 -14.73
N GLU A 559 10.43 6.55 -15.85
CA GLU A 559 8.99 6.46 -16.08
C GLU A 559 8.38 5.35 -15.18
N PHE A 560 8.86 4.11 -15.26
CA PHE A 560 8.48 3.00 -14.37
C PHE A 560 8.75 3.31 -12.89
N ARG A 561 9.82 4.05 -12.56
CA ARG A 561 10.10 4.48 -11.18
C ARG A 561 9.15 5.57 -10.74
N SER A 562 8.82 6.54 -11.60
CA SER A 562 7.80 7.55 -11.33
C SER A 562 6.44 6.87 -11.10
N GLN A 563 6.06 5.92 -11.95
CA GLN A 563 4.83 5.15 -11.87
C GLN A 563 4.80 4.22 -10.64
N ALA A 564 5.90 3.53 -10.33
CA ALA A 564 6.01 2.70 -9.12
C ALA A 564 6.07 3.53 -7.83
N ASP A 565 6.69 4.72 -7.84
CA ASP A 565 6.67 5.64 -6.71
C ASP A 565 5.30 6.35 -6.59
N LEU A 566 4.55 6.50 -7.68
CA LEU A 566 3.14 6.92 -7.67
C LEU A 566 2.27 5.83 -7.04
N LEU A 567 2.36 4.59 -7.53
CA LEU A 567 1.60 3.44 -7.02
C LEU A 567 1.96 3.09 -5.58
N ARG A 568 3.24 3.25 -5.17
CA ARG A 568 3.67 3.13 -3.76
C ARG A 568 3.07 4.22 -2.90
N ARG A 569 3.02 5.47 -3.37
CA ARG A 569 2.31 6.55 -2.67
C ARG A 569 0.83 6.21 -2.59
N GLU A 570 0.18 5.90 -3.70
CA GLU A 570 -1.25 5.58 -3.73
C GLU A 570 -1.62 4.43 -2.78
N ASN A 571 -0.82 3.35 -2.74
CA ASN A 571 -0.96 2.25 -1.78
C ASN A 571 -0.67 2.67 -0.32
N ALA A 572 0.39 3.43 -0.06
CA ALA A 572 0.68 3.95 1.28
C ALA A 572 -0.50 4.81 1.80
N LEU A 573 -1.14 5.56 0.90
CA LEU A 573 -2.24 6.45 1.22
C LEU A 573 -3.59 5.74 1.32
N LEU A 574 -3.79 4.63 0.59
CA LEU A 574 -4.91 3.72 0.80
C LEU A 574 -4.78 3.03 2.17
N ARG A 575 -3.57 2.58 2.54
CA ARG A 575 -3.27 2.06 3.88
C ARG A 575 -3.47 3.11 4.97
N ASP A 576 -3.00 4.33 4.74
CA ASP A 576 -3.22 5.46 5.66
C ASP A 576 -4.69 5.94 5.65
N GLN A 577 -5.49 5.68 4.61
CA GLN A 577 -6.94 5.91 4.60
C GLN A 577 -7.64 4.86 5.47
N VAL A 578 -7.33 3.57 5.29
CA VAL A 578 -7.89 2.48 6.11
C VAL A 578 -7.55 2.71 7.59
N ALA A 579 -6.30 3.02 7.93
CA ALA A 579 -5.89 3.29 9.31
C ALA A 579 -6.60 4.50 9.93
N GLU A 580 -6.78 5.58 9.17
CA GLU A 580 -7.44 6.80 9.65
C GLU A 580 -8.97 6.61 9.69
N LEU A 581 -9.58 5.85 8.76
CA LEU A 581 -10.99 5.44 8.80
C LEU A 581 -11.29 4.57 10.03
N GLN A 582 -10.42 3.60 10.35
CA GLN A 582 -10.53 2.83 11.61
C GLN A 582 -10.52 3.78 12.82
N LYS A 583 -9.53 4.69 12.90
CA LYS A 583 -9.42 5.69 13.97
C LYS A 583 -10.66 6.60 14.09
N GLN A 584 -11.28 7.01 12.99
CA GLN A 584 -12.53 7.78 13.04
C GLN A 584 -13.77 6.93 13.37
N ASN A 585 -13.81 5.65 13.00
CA ASN A 585 -14.87 4.73 13.43
C ASN A 585 -14.80 4.54 14.96
N THR A 586 -13.63 4.26 15.53
CA THR A 586 -13.44 4.17 17.00
C THR A 586 -13.84 5.48 17.70
N GLY A 587 -13.45 6.64 17.16
CA GLY A 587 -13.83 7.96 17.66
C GLY A 587 -15.32 8.33 17.47
N MET A 588 -16.08 7.55 16.71
CA MET A 588 -17.53 7.63 16.57
C MET A 588 -18.24 6.68 17.55
N THR A 589 -17.73 5.44 17.71
CA THR A 589 -18.17 4.49 18.73
C THR A 589 -18.14 5.10 20.13
N GLN A 590 -17.05 5.78 20.50
CA GLN A 590 -16.92 6.49 21.79
C GLN A 590 -17.99 7.58 22.03
N ARG A 591 -18.63 8.12 20.99
CA ARG A 591 -19.71 9.11 21.12
C ARG A 591 -21.10 8.48 21.14
N LEU A 592 -21.28 7.33 20.48
CA LEU A 592 -22.51 6.54 20.55
C LEU A 592 -22.67 5.84 21.91
N GLY A 593 -21.56 5.42 22.54
CA GLY A 593 -21.56 4.87 23.91
C GLY A 593 -22.06 5.83 25.00
N ALA A 594 -22.19 7.14 24.71
CA ALA A 594 -22.81 8.11 25.60
C ALA A 594 -24.36 8.15 25.52
N LEU A 595 -24.98 7.37 24.61
CA LEU A 595 -26.41 7.42 24.31
C LEU A 595 -27.09 6.03 24.21
N GLY A 596 -26.34 4.92 24.29
CA GLY A 596 -26.85 3.55 24.22
C GLY A 596 -26.27 2.63 25.30
N GLY A 597 -27.10 1.72 25.84
CA GLY A 597 -26.75 0.87 26.99
C GLY A 597 -25.82 -0.32 26.70
N PRO A 598 -25.50 -1.15 27.73
CA PRO A 598 -24.45 -2.17 27.68
C PRO A 598 -24.54 -3.23 26.56
N GLU A 599 -25.74 -3.48 26.03
CA GLU A 599 -25.94 -4.44 24.95
C GLU A 599 -25.51 -3.89 23.57
N ALA A 600 -25.50 -2.56 23.39
CA ALA A 600 -25.05 -1.92 22.15
C ALA A 600 -23.52 -1.94 21.98
N LEU A 601 -22.77 -1.95 23.08
CA LEU A 601 -21.30 -1.96 23.07
C LEU A 601 -20.75 -3.24 22.40
N ARG A 602 -21.29 -4.41 22.77
CA ARG A 602 -20.86 -5.72 22.20
C ARG A 602 -21.05 -5.81 20.68
N GLY A 603 -22.00 -5.04 20.11
CA GLY A 603 -22.27 -5.00 18.68
C GLY A 603 -21.39 -4.02 17.87
N LEU A 604 -20.56 -3.21 18.55
CA LEU A 604 -19.79 -2.12 17.95
C LEU A 604 -18.26 -2.32 17.96
N ASP A 605 -17.70 -3.09 18.90
CA ASP A 605 -16.26 -3.40 18.88
C ASP A 605 -15.90 -4.21 17.63
N GLN A 606 -16.70 -5.24 17.31
CA GLN A 606 -16.69 -6.02 16.06
C GLN A 606 -17.07 -5.21 14.79
N ALA A 607 -17.03 -3.88 14.85
CA ALA A 607 -17.36 -3.02 13.71
C ALA A 607 -16.35 -1.90 13.41
N SER A 608 -15.34 -1.67 14.26
CA SER A 608 -14.34 -0.60 14.02
C SER A 608 -12.97 -1.10 13.53
N GLU A 609 -12.69 -2.40 13.64
CA GLU A 609 -11.55 -3.00 12.96
C GLU A 609 -11.76 -3.09 11.44
N GLY A 610 -10.65 -3.03 10.69
CA GLY A 610 -10.66 -3.12 9.23
C GLY A 610 -10.83 -4.53 8.68
N ASN A 611 -11.41 -5.43 9.47
CA ASN A 611 -11.64 -6.84 9.15
C ASN A 611 -12.88 -6.92 8.26
N GLN A 612 -12.90 -7.83 7.28
CA GLN A 612 -14.14 -8.10 6.56
C GLN A 612 -15.02 -9.02 7.42
N LYS A 613 -16.34 -8.89 7.25
CA LYS A 613 -17.32 -9.56 8.09
C LYS A 613 -18.57 -9.87 7.28
N ALA A 614 -19.25 -10.95 7.64
CA ALA A 614 -20.63 -11.16 7.25
C ALA A 614 -21.54 -10.44 8.26
N THR A 615 -22.67 -9.93 7.80
CA THR A 615 -23.69 -9.32 8.65
C THR A 615 -25.05 -9.61 8.05
N SER A 616 -25.96 -10.13 8.87
CA SER A 616 -27.37 -10.31 8.51
C SER A 616 -28.25 -9.53 9.47
N ILE A 617 -29.30 -8.93 8.92
CA ILE A 617 -30.29 -8.13 9.63
C ILE A 617 -31.67 -8.64 9.23
N VAL A 618 -32.54 -8.82 10.22
CA VAL A 618 -33.95 -9.16 10.02
C VAL A 618 -34.78 -7.97 10.50
N VAL A 619 -35.61 -7.45 9.59
CA VAL A 619 -36.57 -6.38 9.87
C VAL A 619 -38.01 -6.91 9.76
N ASP A 620 -38.96 -6.25 10.41
CA ASP A 620 -40.38 -6.46 10.13
C ASP A 620 -40.85 -5.59 8.94
N SER A 621 -42.11 -5.77 8.54
CA SER A 621 -42.75 -4.95 7.50
C SER A 621 -42.77 -3.44 7.84
N ASN A 622 -42.62 -3.06 9.11
CA ASN A 622 -42.53 -1.65 9.55
C ASN A 622 -41.09 -1.12 9.54
N LEU A 623 -40.16 -1.84 8.89
CA LEU A 623 -38.73 -1.54 8.79
C LEU A 623 -37.97 -1.57 10.14
N LYS A 624 -38.60 -2.10 11.20
CA LYS A 624 -38.00 -2.19 12.52
C LYS A 624 -37.04 -3.37 12.57
N LEU A 625 -35.79 -3.12 13.00
CA LEU A 625 -34.82 -4.17 13.33
C LEU A 625 -35.37 -5.10 14.42
N ILE A 626 -35.37 -6.40 14.15
CA ILE A 626 -35.82 -7.48 15.05
C ILE A 626 -34.63 -8.33 15.51
N TYR A 627 -33.76 -8.74 14.59
CA TYR A 627 -32.54 -9.50 14.88
C TYR A 627 -31.36 -9.00 14.04
N GLU A 628 -30.16 -9.14 14.61
CA GLU A 628 -28.88 -8.87 13.95
C GLU A 628 -27.89 -9.98 14.30
N ALA A 629 -27.09 -10.40 13.33
CA ALA A 629 -25.97 -11.32 13.54
C ALA A 629 -24.78 -10.91 12.68
N LYS A 630 -23.58 -11.04 13.24
CA LYS A 630 -22.28 -10.73 12.63
C LYS A 630 -21.36 -11.96 12.73
N VAL A 631 -20.42 -12.08 11.80
CA VAL A 631 -19.24 -12.97 11.88
C VAL A 631 -18.04 -12.18 11.37
N ASP A 632 -17.04 -11.97 12.22
CA ASP A 632 -15.77 -11.34 11.83
C ASP A 632 -14.83 -12.39 11.24
N PHE A 633 -14.34 -12.17 10.01
CA PHE A 633 -13.56 -13.20 9.31
C PHE A 633 -12.18 -13.40 9.96
N ASP A 634 -11.54 -12.36 10.47
CA ASP A 634 -10.20 -12.45 11.05
C ASP A 634 -10.22 -13.06 12.45
N ALA A 635 -11.23 -12.75 13.26
CA ALA A 635 -11.39 -13.34 14.58
C ALA A 635 -11.78 -14.83 14.51
N GLU A 636 -12.68 -15.18 13.59
CA GLU A 636 -13.38 -16.48 13.60
C GLU A 636 -12.92 -17.43 12.48
N LEU A 637 -12.60 -16.89 11.30
CA LEU A 637 -12.27 -17.65 10.09
C LEU A 637 -10.77 -17.59 9.72
N LYS A 638 -9.91 -17.23 10.68
CA LYS A 638 -8.43 -17.24 10.56
C LYS A 638 -7.82 -18.53 9.99
N LYS A 639 -8.55 -19.66 10.00
CA LYS A 639 -8.14 -20.93 9.37
C LYS A 639 -7.84 -20.80 7.86
N TYR A 640 -8.41 -19.80 7.18
CA TYR A 640 -8.12 -19.50 5.77
C TYR A 640 -6.81 -18.73 5.53
N GLY A 641 -6.05 -18.39 6.58
CA GLY A 641 -4.77 -17.68 6.47
C GLY A 641 -4.90 -16.20 6.09
N ILE A 642 -6.11 -15.65 6.15
CA ILE A 642 -6.43 -14.25 5.83
C ILE A 642 -5.84 -13.25 6.81
N GLN A 643 -5.71 -12.01 6.35
CA GLN A 643 -5.53 -10.82 7.17
C GLN A 643 -6.38 -9.67 6.62
N LYS A 644 -7.22 -9.06 7.46
CA LYS A 644 -8.27 -8.10 7.10
C LYS A 644 -9.23 -8.66 6.04
N GLY A 645 -9.65 -9.91 6.25
CA GLY A 645 -10.58 -10.65 5.39
C GLY A 645 -10.03 -11.09 4.04
N VAL A 646 -8.75 -10.87 3.77
CA VAL A 646 -8.14 -11.13 2.44
C VAL A 646 -6.79 -11.83 2.54
N LEU A 647 -6.42 -12.47 1.43
CA LEU A 647 -5.08 -12.89 1.09
C LEU A 647 -4.48 -11.86 0.11
N THR A 648 -3.16 -11.73 0.09
CA THR A 648 -2.48 -10.78 -0.82
C THR A 648 -1.26 -11.41 -1.48
N ASN A 649 -0.99 -11.00 -2.73
CA ASN A 649 0.28 -11.26 -3.42
C ASN A 649 0.97 -9.92 -3.73
N PRO A 650 1.79 -9.37 -2.80
CA PRO A 650 2.41 -8.06 -2.97
C PRO A 650 3.42 -7.96 -4.11
N ALA A 651 3.85 -9.08 -4.69
CA ALA A 651 4.76 -9.09 -5.85
C ALA A 651 4.05 -8.72 -7.16
N GLU A 652 2.75 -8.98 -7.26
CA GLU A 652 1.92 -8.69 -8.45
C GLU A 652 0.81 -7.67 -8.17
N GLY A 653 0.64 -7.24 -6.91
CA GLY A 653 -0.41 -6.30 -6.51
C GLY A 653 -1.80 -6.93 -6.36
N GLU A 654 -1.87 -8.27 -6.27
CA GLU A 654 -3.16 -8.98 -6.20
C GLU A 654 -3.70 -9.01 -4.77
N VAL A 655 -5.03 -8.91 -4.63
CA VAL A 655 -5.76 -9.07 -3.37
C VAL A 655 -6.99 -9.92 -3.63
N PHE A 656 -7.19 -10.98 -2.85
CA PHE A 656 -8.20 -11.99 -3.11
C PHE A 656 -8.75 -12.59 -1.81
N ALA A 657 -9.91 -13.25 -1.88
CA ALA A 657 -10.54 -13.94 -0.75
C ALA A 657 -11.08 -15.31 -1.19
N PRO A 658 -11.07 -16.35 -0.33
CA PRO A 658 -11.64 -17.65 -0.67
C PRO A 658 -13.18 -17.61 -0.58
N PRO A 659 -13.95 -17.99 -1.62
CA PRO A 659 -15.42 -18.06 -1.53
C PRO A 659 -15.92 -19.06 -0.47
N ALA A 660 -15.11 -20.07 -0.14
CA ALA A 660 -15.41 -21.02 0.95
C ALA A 660 -15.57 -20.33 2.32
N MET A 661 -14.76 -19.31 2.61
CA MET A 661 -14.89 -18.49 3.82
C MET A 661 -16.24 -17.77 3.88
N TRP A 662 -16.74 -17.31 2.73
CA TRP A 662 -18.07 -16.69 2.66
C TRP A 662 -19.20 -17.70 2.84
N LEU A 663 -19.04 -18.95 2.38
CA LEU A 663 -20.00 -20.03 2.61
C LEU A 663 -20.10 -20.41 4.09
N GLU A 664 -18.97 -20.56 4.79
CA GLU A 664 -18.94 -20.84 6.22
C GLU A 664 -19.50 -19.67 7.04
N ALA A 665 -19.20 -18.43 6.66
CA ALA A 665 -19.80 -17.25 7.27
C ALA A 665 -21.33 -17.19 7.12
N ILE A 666 -21.89 -17.71 6.02
CA ILE A 666 -23.35 -17.82 5.84
C ILE A 666 -23.94 -18.82 6.83
N ASP A 667 -23.40 -20.05 6.94
CA ASP A 667 -23.87 -21.03 7.94
C ASP A 667 -23.78 -20.44 9.36
N LEU A 668 -22.63 -19.86 9.75
CA LEU A 668 -22.41 -19.27 11.09
C LEU A 668 -23.36 -18.11 11.42
N VAL A 669 -23.62 -17.20 10.47
CA VAL A 669 -24.56 -16.08 10.69
C VAL A 669 -26.00 -16.59 10.85
N LEU A 670 -26.41 -17.60 10.08
CA LEU A 670 -27.72 -18.24 10.22
C LEU A 670 -27.86 -19.00 11.54
N ASP A 671 -26.81 -19.69 11.98
CA ASP A 671 -26.76 -20.35 13.29
C ASP A 671 -26.83 -19.37 14.46
N ARG A 672 -26.21 -18.19 14.33
CA ARG A 672 -26.35 -17.10 15.32
C ARG A 672 -27.76 -16.54 15.39
N LEU A 673 -28.42 -16.29 14.26
CA LEU A 673 -29.83 -15.88 14.23
C LEU A 673 -30.74 -16.95 14.83
N ARG A 674 -30.51 -18.24 14.52
CA ARG A 674 -31.23 -19.38 15.11
C ARG A 674 -31.08 -19.41 16.63
N THR A 675 -29.85 -19.24 17.12
CA THR A 675 -29.52 -19.23 18.54
C THR A 675 -30.10 -18.02 19.28
N ALA A 676 -30.22 -16.87 18.60
CA ALA A 676 -30.88 -15.67 19.12
C ALA A 676 -32.42 -15.79 19.21
N GLY A 677 -33.02 -16.87 18.69
CA GLY A 677 -34.46 -17.11 18.75
C GLY A 677 -35.24 -16.72 17.49
N LEU A 678 -34.58 -16.48 16.35
CA LEU A 678 -35.28 -16.25 15.08
C LEU A 678 -36.04 -17.51 14.62
N ASP A 679 -37.36 -17.42 14.63
CA ASP A 679 -38.21 -18.35 13.89
C ASP A 679 -38.17 -17.99 12.39
N PHE A 680 -37.32 -18.71 11.65
CA PHE A 680 -37.15 -18.57 10.21
C PHE A 680 -38.42 -18.84 9.38
N SER A 681 -39.47 -19.46 9.95
CA SER A 681 -40.73 -19.68 9.25
C SER A 681 -41.53 -18.38 9.01
N HIS A 682 -41.15 -17.29 9.69
CA HIS A 682 -41.67 -15.95 9.45
C HIS A 682 -40.93 -15.17 8.35
N VAL A 683 -39.76 -15.61 7.89
CA VAL A 683 -38.96 -14.87 6.89
C VAL A 683 -39.59 -15.01 5.51
N LYS A 684 -40.09 -13.90 4.94
CA LYS A 684 -40.81 -13.89 3.65
C LYS A 684 -39.98 -13.49 2.43
N GLY A 685 -38.88 -12.77 2.63
CA GLY A 685 -37.98 -12.38 1.54
C GLY A 685 -36.55 -12.28 2.03
N LEU A 686 -35.61 -12.58 1.13
CA LEU A 686 -34.18 -12.41 1.32
C LEU A 686 -33.59 -11.73 0.08
N SER A 687 -32.89 -10.63 0.31
CA SER A 687 -31.92 -10.03 -0.61
C SER A 687 -30.57 -9.94 0.12
N GLY A 688 -29.54 -9.44 -0.55
CA GLY A 688 -28.20 -9.34 0.03
C GLY A 688 -27.37 -8.23 -0.59
N ALA A 689 -26.24 -7.96 0.04
CA ALA A 689 -25.21 -7.06 -0.46
C ALA A 689 -23.89 -7.81 -0.60
N GLY A 690 -23.27 -7.77 -1.78
CA GLY A 690 -21.93 -8.26 -2.01
C GLY A 690 -20.92 -7.12 -2.02
N MET A 691 -19.69 -7.37 -1.59
CA MET A 691 -18.60 -6.43 -1.83
C MET A 691 -18.42 -6.23 -3.34
N GLN A 692 -18.41 -4.98 -3.81
CA GLN A 692 -18.46 -4.73 -5.25
C GLN A 692 -17.24 -5.26 -6.01
N HIS A 693 -17.46 -5.53 -7.30
CA HIS A 693 -16.46 -6.02 -8.26
C HIS A 693 -15.87 -7.42 -8.01
N GLY A 694 -15.91 -7.95 -6.78
CA GLY A 694 -15.33 -9.25 -6.45
C GLY A 694 -15.99 -10.39 -7.24
N THR A 695 -15.17 -11.26 -7.85
CA THR A 695 -15.60 -12.12 -8.97
C THR A 695 -15.41 -13.61 -8.69
N VAL A 696 -16.50 -14.38 -8.65
CA VAL A 696 -16.48 -15.83 -8.39
C VAL A 696 -16.55 -16.61 -9.70
N PHE A 697 -15.64 -17.57 -9.86
CA PHE A 697 -15.52 -18.46 -11.02
C PHE A 697 -16.03 -19.86 -10.66
N TRP A 698 -17.24 -20.21 -11.10
CA TRP A 698 -17.88 -21.50 -10.80
C TRP A 698 -17.51 -22.57 -11.83
N SER A 699 -17.40 -23.82 -11.38
CA SER A 699 -17.12 -24.99 -12.23
C SER A 699 -18.37 -25.50 -12.99
N HIS A 700 -18.18 -26.47 -13.87
CA HIS A 700 -19.28 -27.22 -14.50
C HIS A 700 -20.08 -28.12 -13.55
N ASP A 701 -19.56 -28.44 -12.36
CA ASP A 701 -20.29 -29.19 -11.33
C ASP A 701 -21.17 -28.30 -10.44
N ALA A 702 -20.94 -26.98 -10.42
CA ALA A 702 -21.51 -26.08 -9.42
C ALA A 702 -23.04 -26.05 -9.37
N GLU A 703 -23.71 -25.93 -10.52
CA GLU A 703 -25.18 -25.93 -10.61
C GLU A 703 -25.76 -27.24 -10.06
N SER A 704 -25.10 -28.37 -10.29
CA SER A 704 -25.51 -29.68 -9.77
C SER A 704 -25.26 -29.82 -8.28
N LEU A 705 -24.23 -29.18 -7.72
CA LEU A 705 -23.96 -29.20 -6.28
C LEU A 705 -24.93 -28.27 -5.53
N LEU A 706 -25.15 -27.04 -6.02
CA LEU A 706 -26.11 -26.08 -5.48
C LEU A 706 -27.54 -26.65 -5.44
N ALA A 707 -27.96 -27.38 -6.47
CA ALA A 707 -29.30 -27.96 -6.56
C ALA A 707 -29.52 -29.19 -5.66
N ASN A 708 -28.45 -29.79 -5.10
CA ASN A 708 -28.52 -31.04 -4.33
C ASN A 708 -27.87 -30.92 -2.93
N LEU A 709 -27.80 -29.71 -2.37
CA LEU A 709 -27.26 -29.45 -1.03
C LEU A 709 -27.97 -30.27 0.06
N ASN A 710 -27.20 -31.11 0.77
CA ASN A 710 -27.63 -31.93 1.90
C ASN A 710 -27.64 -31.08 3.19
N PRO A 711 -28.77 -30.98 3.92
CA PRO A 711 -28.88 -30.20 5.16
C PRO A 711 -28.02 -30.72 6.32
N GLU A 712 -27.55 -31.97 6.28
CA GLU A 712 -26.71 -32.58 7.33
C GLU A 712 -25.24 -32.11 7.31
N HIS A 713 -24.86 -31.24 6.36
CA HIS A 713 -23.48 -30.77 6.15
C HIS A 713 -23.39 -29.23 6.06
N SER A 714 -22.18 -28.66 6.10
CA SER A 714 -21.97 -27.23 5.80
C SER A 714 -22.05 -26.95 4.31
N LEU A 715 -22.26 -25.68 3.94
CA LEU A 715 -22.15 -25.19 2.57
C LEU A 715 -20.73 -25.36 2.03
N GLU A 716 -19.73 -25.04 2.85
CA GLU A 716 -18.31 -25.07 2.46
C GLU A 716 -17.82 -26.48 2.12
N ASN A 717 -18.04 -27.49 2.98
CA ASN A 717 -17.64 -28.87 2.71
C ASN A 717 -18.21 -29.38 1.37
N GLN A 718 -19.47 -29.06 1.08
CA GLN A 718 -20.18 -29.55 -0.11
C GLN A 718 -19.79 -28.82 -1.40
N LEU A 719 -19.43 -27.53 -1.32
CA LEU A 719 -19.16 -26.69 -2.48
C LEU A 719 -17.65 -26.49 -2.75
N GLN A 720 -16.78 -26.54 -1.73
CA GLN A 720 -15.34 -26.54 -1.95
C GLN A 720 -14.82 -27.94 -2.32
N SER A 721 -15.21 -28.98 -1.57
CA SER A 721 -14.64 -30.33 -1.65
C SER A 721 -15.71 -31.43 -1.72
N GLY A 722 -16.65 -31.28 -2.66
CA GLY A 722 -17.80 -32.15 -2.82
C GLY A 722 -17.47 -33.62 -3.16
N GLU A 723 -18.42 -34.51 -2.85
CA GLU A 723 -18.25 -35.97 -2.96
C GLU A 723 -17.72 -36.42 -4.34
N GLY A 724 -16.80 -37.38 -4.32
CA GLY A 724 -16.16 -37.92 -5.52
C GLY A 724 -15.05 -37.04 -6.10
N GLY A 725 -14.63 -35.97 -5.41
CA GLY A 725 -13.57 -35.06 -5.88
C GLY A 725 -14.08 -33.95 -6.79
N LYS A 726 -15.35 -33.56 -6.64
CA LYS A 726 -15.96 -32.43 -7.32
C LYS A 726 -15.74 -31.14 -6.53
N SER A 727 -15.76 -30.00 -7.21
CA SER A 727 -15.81 -28.69 -6.56
C SER A 727 -16.78 -27.79 -7.32
N ALA A 728 -17.49 -26.91 -6.63
CA ALA A 728 -18.32 -25.88 -7.26
C ALA A 728 -17.47 -24.72 -7.81
N PHE A 729 -16.20 -24.61 -7.44
CA PHE A 729 -15.33 -23.52 -7.90
C PHE A 729 -14.36 -24.00 -8.98
N ALA A 730 -14.24 -23.23 -10.05
CA ALA A 730 -13.20 -23.44 -11.07
C ALA A 730 -11.82 -22.94 -10.58
N HIS A 731 -11.82 -22.03 -9.60
CA HIS A 731 -10.64 -21.51 -8.91
C HIS A 731 -11.01 -21.12 -7.47
N GLU A 732 -10.16 -21.47 -6.50
CA GLU A 732 -10.47 -21.37 -5.06
C GLU A 732 -10.46 -19.93 -4.50
N MET A 733 -9.99 -18.96 -5.28
CA MET A 733 -9.83 -17.56 -4.86
C MET A 733 -10.59 -16.61 -5.79
N SER A 734 -11.29 -15.64 -5.20
CA SER A 734 -11.98 -14.54 -5.87
C SER A 734 -11.17 -13.24 -5.71
N PRO A 735 -10.84 -12.49 -6.79
CA PRO A 735 -10.21 -11.18 -6.67
C PRO A 735 -11.12 -10.20 -5.90
N ASN A 736 -10.51 -9.31 -5.13
CA ASN A 736 -11.17 -8.39 -4.21
C ASN A 736 -11.23 -6.96 -4.76
N TRP A 737 -12.10 -6.10 -4.20
CA TRP A 737 -12.17 -4.69 -4.58
C TRP A 737 -10.87 -3.89 -4.33
N GLN A 738 -9.96 -4.42 -3.51
CA GLN A 738 -8.64 -3.84 -3.24
C GLN A 738 -7.56 -4.23 -4.26
N ASP A 739 -7.86 -5.09 -5.24
CA ASP A 739 -6.89 -5.58 -6.22
C ASP A 739 -6.38 -4.46 -7.15
N ALA A 740 -5.06 -4.41 -7.36
CA ALA A 740 -4.37 -3.40 -8.16
C ALA A 740 -3.50 -4.00 -9.28
N SER A 741 -3.72 -5.27 -9.65
CA SER A 741 -2.81 -6.06 -10.49
C SER A 741 -3.03 -5.93 -12.01
N THR A 742 -4.01 -5.13 -12.43
CA THR A 742 -4.61 -5.16 -13.78
C THR A 742 -4.36 -3.90 -14.63
N GLN A 743 -3.30 -3.13 -14.38
CA GLN A 743 -3.02 -1.88 -15.12
C GLN A 743 -3.05 -2.06 -16.65
N GLU A 744 -2.37 -3.09 -17.18
CA GLU A 744 -2.34 -3.39 -18.62
C GLU A 744 -3.74 -3.67 -19.20
N GLN A 745 -4.61 -4.31 -18.41
CA GLN A 745 -5.99 -4.56 -18.81
C GLN A 745 -6.82 -3.28 -18.72
N CYS A 746 -6.60 -2.42 -17.72
CA CYS A 746 -7.26 -1.11 -17.65
C CYS A 746 -6.91 -0.22 -18.85
N ASP A 747 -5.62 -0.13 -19.20
CA ASP A 747 -5.15 0.65 -20.34
C ASP A 747 -5.76 0.13 -21.66
N ALA A 748 -5.93 -1.19 -21.79
CA ALA A 748 -6.60 -1.81 -22.93
C ALA A 748 -8.13 -1.56 -22.96
N PHE A 749 -8.79 -1.53 -21.80
CA PHE A 749 -10.24 -1.21 -21.70
C PHE A 749 -10.52 0.25 -22.06
N ASP A 750 -9.75 1.21 -21.53
CA ASP A 750 -9.87 2.63 -21.90
C ASP A 750 -9.60 2.81 -23.41
N ALA A 751 -8.61 2.10 -23.98
CA ALA A 751 -8.29 2.18 -25.41
C ALA A 751 -9.32 1.50 -26.34
N ALA A 752 -10.04 0.47 -25.88
CA ALA A 752 -10.96 -0.31 -26.72
C ALA A 752 -12.20 0.46 -27.19
N LEU A 753 -12.58 1.53 -26.48
CA LEU A 753 -13.59 2.50 -26.92
C LEU A 753 -12.97 3.87 -27.28
N GLY A 754 -11.66 3.93 -27.49
CA GLY A 754 -10.91 5.12 -27.90
C GLY A 754 -10.30 5.89 -26.73
N ASP A 755 -11.11 6.22 -25.71
CA ASP A 755 -10.67 6.92 -24.51
C ASP A 755 -11.52 6.60 -23.26
N ALA A 756 -10.98 7.01 -22.09
CA ALA A 756 -11.58 6.84 -20.78
C ALA A 756 -12.93 7.56 -20.66
N GLU A 757 -13.07 8.72 -21.30
CA GLU A 757 -14.29 9.50 -21.42
C GLU A 757 -15.40 8.71 -22.12
N THR A 758 -15.09 8.03 -23.23
CA THR A 758 -16.03 7.19 -23.97
C THR A 758 -16.35 5.90 -23.21
N LEU A 759 -15.37 5.27 -22.57
CA LEU A 759 -15.62 4.11 -21.69
C LEU A 759 -16.53 4.47 -20.51
N ALA A 760 -16.34 5.66 -19.91
CA ALA A 760 -17.24 6.17 -18.88
C ALA A 760 -18.64 6.44 -19.43
N LEU A 761 -18.75 7.09 -20.60
CA LEU A 761 -20.04 7.38 -21.25
C LEU A 761 -20.86 6.11 -21.54
N VAL A 762 -20.20 4.98 -21.83
CA VAL A 762 -20.85 3.69 -22.13
C VAL A 762 -21.10 2.85 -20.86
N THR A 763 -20.10 2.71 -19.98
CA THR A 763 -20.13 1.73 -18.86
C THR A 763 -20.33 2.37 -17.48
N GLY A 764 -20.47 3.69 -17.40
CA GLY A 764 -20.66 4.42 -16.15
C GLY A 764 -19.37 4.67 -15.35
N SER A 765 -18.22 4.19 -15.82
CA SER A 765 -16.89 4.49 -15.27
C SER A 765 -15.85 4.28 -16.35
N LYS A 766 -14.72 4.97 -16.26
CA LYS A 766 -13.50 4.55 -16.99
C LYS A 766 -12.95 3.23 -16.43
N ALA A 767 -11.82 2.75 -16.93
CA ALA A 767 -11.21 1.53 -16.41
C ALA A 767 -10.61 1.73 -15.00
N HIS A 768 -10.81 0.73 -14.13
CA HIS A 768 -10.21 0.65 -12.79
C HIS A 768 -9.81 -0.78 -12.45
N HIS A 769 -8.69 -0.97 -11.74
CA HIS A 769 -8.08 -2.29 -11.56
C HIS A 769 -9.02 -3.36 -11.00
N ARG A 770 -9.79 -2.97 -9.99
CA ARG A 770 -10.73 -3.85 -9.29
C ARG A 770 -11.94 -4.27 -10.13
N PHE A 771 -12.28 -3.56 -11.21
CA PHE A 771 -13.50 -3.84 -11.98
C PHE A 771 -13.42 -5.21 -12.65
N SER A 772 -14.56 -5.91 -12.71
CA SER A 772 -14.58 -7.34 -13.01
C SER A 772 -14.14 -7.68 -14.44
N GLY A 773 -14.36 -6.82 -15.43
CA GLY A 773 -13.90 -7.02 -16.81
C GLY A 773 -12.37 -7.15 -16.92
N PRO A 774 -11.60 -6.14 -16.47
CA PRO A 774 -10.14 -6.23 -16.32
C PRO A 774 -9.67 -7.45 -15.51
N GLN A 775 -10.36 -7.79 -14.42
CA GLN A 775 -10.04 -8.98 -13.61
C GLN A 775 -10.29 -10.30 -14.35
N ILE A 776 -11.40 -10.44 -15.08
CA ILE A 776 -11.71 -11.60 -15.93
C ILE A 776 -10.67 -11.74 -17.05
N MET A 777 -10.26 -10.63 -17.68
CA MET A 777 -9.24 -10.61 -18.73
C MET A 777 -7.87 -11.09 -18.22
N ARG A 778 -7.46 -10.64 -17.03
CA ARG A 778 -6.24 -11.09 -16.35
C ARG A 778 -6.35 -12.54 -15.88
N TYR A 779 -7.48 -12.94 -15.32
CA TYR A 779 -7.73 -14.32 -14.88
C TYR A 779 -7.68 -15.30 -16.06
N ARG A 780 -8.29 -14.96 -17.21
CA ARG A 780 -8.24 -15.78 -18.44
C ARG A 780 -6.81 -16.01 -18.95
N THR A 781 -5.93 -15.00 -18.83
CA THR A 781 -4.55 -15.09 -19.31
C THR A 781 -3.60 -15.73 -18.29
N LYS A 782 -3.74 -15.45 -17.00
CA LYS A 782 -2.92 -16.04 -15.92
C LYS A 782 -3.34 -17.46 -15.54
N TRP A 783 -4.63 -17.76 -15.59
CA TRP A 783 -5.25 -19.00 -15.10
C TRP A 783 -6.11 -19.69 -16.17
N SER A 784 -5.62 -19.75 -17.41
CA SER A 784 -6.36 -20.31 -18.57
C SER A 784 -7.01 -21.66 -18.31
N SER A 785 -6.28 -22.62 -17.73
CA SER A 785 -6.78 -23.97 -17.39
C SER A 785 -7.84 -24.00 -16.28
N HIS A 786 -8.07 -22.88 -15.58
CA HIS A 786 -9.19 -22.68 -14.65
C HIS A 786 -10.34 -21.96 -15.38
N TYR A 787 -10.06 -20.96 -16.22
CA TYR A 787 -11.05 -20.29 -17.08
C TYR A 787 -11.77 -21.27 -18.04
N GLU A 788 -11.03 -22.22 -18.62
CA GLU A 788 -11.57 -23.32 -19.43
C GLU A 788 -12.57 -24.21 -18.67
N LYS A 789 -12.42 -24.31 -17.34
CA LYS A 789 -13.33 -25.06 -16.45
C LYS A 789 -14.45 -24.21 -15.87
N THR A 790 -14.43 -22.89 -16.11
CA THR A 790 -15.44 -21.97 -15.59
C THR A 790 -16.72 -22.10 -16.42
N ALA A 791 -17.80 -22.58 -15.80
CA ALA A 791 -19.13 -22.62 -16.42
C ALA A 791 -19.90 -21.31 -16.24
N ARG A 792 -19.67 -20.61 -15.12
CA ARG A 792 -20.40 -19.40 -14.73
C ARG A 792 -19.48 -18.41 -14.02
N ILE A 793 -19.68 -17.13 -14.27
CA ILE A 793 -19.03 -16.03 -13.55
C ILE A 793 -20.11 -15.25 -12.78
N SER A 794 -19.87 -14.99 -11.51
CA SER A 794 -20.75 -14.20 -10.63
C SER A 794 -19.98 -13.06 -9.97
N LEU A 795 -20.68 -12.00 -9.58
CA LEU A 795 -20.18 -11.06 -8.58
C LEU A 795 -20.47 -11.61 -7.18
N VAL A 796 -19.85 -11.09 -6.11
CA VAL A 796 -20.13 -11.55 -4.72
C VAL A 796 -21.63 -11.43 -4.38
N SER A 797 -22.31 -10.43 -4.94
CA SER A 797 -23.76 -10.22 -4.86
C SER A 797 -24.54 -11.39 -5.47
N SER A 798 -24.34 -11.71 -6.75
CA SER A 798 -25.04 -12.82 -7.41
C SER A 798 -24.57 -14.20 -6.96
N PHE A 799 -23.35 -14.33 -6.43
CA PHE A 799 -22.89 -15.51 -5.70
C PHE A 799 -23.76 -15.77 -4.47
N LEU A 800 -23.95 -14.75 -3.61
CA LEU A 800 -24.76 -14.84 -2.39
C LEU A 800 -26.22 -15.22 -2.72
N ALA A 801 -26.80 -14.59 -3.75
CA ALA A 801 -28.14 -14.96 -4.24
C ALA A 801 -28.20 -16.40 -4.79
N SER A 802 -27.15 -16.86 -5.50
CA SER A 802 -27.10 -18.24 -6.05
C SER A 802 -27.08 -19.30 -4.96
N VAL A 803 -26.34 -19.06 -3.88
CA VAL A 803 -26.26 -19.95 -2.71
C VAL A 803 -27.62 -20.12 -2.06
N PHE A 804 -28.33 -19.04 -1.76
CA PHE A 804 -29.68 -19.11 -1.18
C PHE A 804 -30.74 -19.68 -2.13
N LEU A 805 -30.59 -19.47 -3.44
CA LEU A 805 -31.51 -19.97 -4.46
C LEU A 805 -31.29 -21.45 -4.82
N GLY A 806 -30.11 -22.02 -4.53
CA GLY A 806 -29.75 -23.40 -4.88
C GLY A 806 -29.49 -23.61 -6.39
N ARG A 807 -29.15 -22.54 -7.11
CA ARG A 807 -28.82 -22.51 -8.55
C ARG A 807 -28.28 -21.12 -8.92
N PHE A 808 -27.64 -20.97 -10.08
CA PHE A 808 -27.10 -19.69 -10.53
C PHE A 808 -28.17 -18.57 -10.61
N ALA A 809 -27.89 -17.47 -9.93
CA ALA A 809 -28.62 -16.21 -10.04
C ALA A 809 -28.06 -15.31 -11.17
N PRO A 810 -28.87 -14.39 -11.72
CA PRO A 810 -28.39 -13.29 -12.55
C PRO A 810 -27.56 -12.27 -11.73
N ILE A 811 -26.77 -11.46 -12.41
CA ILE A 811 -26.17 -10.24 -11.83
C ILE A 811 -27.24 -9.14 -11.86
N ASP A 812 -27.33 -8.27 -10.85
CA ASP A 812 -28.32 -7.19 -10.82
C ASP A 812 -27.87 -5.94 -11.62
N ILE A 813 -28.84 -5.18 -12.11
CA ILE A 813 -28.62 -4.04 -13.01
C ILE A 813 -27.72 -2.95 -12.44
N SER A 814 -27.57 -2.86 -11.11
CA SER A 814 -26.69 -1.89 -10.46
C SER A 814 -25.25 -2.41 -10.38
N ASP A 815 -25.03 -3.61 -9.83
CA ASP A 815 -23.67 -4.12 -9.57
C ASP A 815 -22.94 -4.50 -10.87
N VAL A 816 -23.66 -4.84 -11.94
CA VAL A 816 -23.08 -5.09 -13.28
C VAL A 816 -22.32 -3.89 -13.86
N THR A 817 -22.67 -2.66 -13.44
CA THR A 817 -21.92 -1.46 -13.86
C THR A 817 -20.51 -1.41 -13.29
N GLY A 818 -20.27 -2.08 -12.15
CA GLY A 818 -18.95 -2.29 -11.54
C GLY A 818 -18.02 -3.22 -12.33
N MET A 819 -18.36 -3.61 -13.56
CA MET A 819 -17.61 -4.56 -14.37
C MET A 819 -16.85 -3.95 -15.57
N ASN A 820 -17.16 -2.72 -16.00
CA ASN A 820 -16.75 -2.17 -17.31
C ASN A 820 -17.14 -3.06 -18.52
N LEU A 821 -18.16 -3.93 -18.40
CA LEU A 821 -18.63 -4.80 -19.49
C LEU A 821 -20.06 -4.49 -19.96
N TRP A 822 -20.82 -3.73 -19.17
CA TRP A 822 -22.22 -3.40 -19.44
C TRP A 822 -22.33 -2.04 -20.12
N ASN A 823 -23.09 -1.94 -21.20
CA ASN A 823 -23.53 -0.66 -21.75
C ASN A 823 -24.82 -0.24 -21.02
N ILE A 824 -24.73 0.80 -20.19
CA ILE A 824 -25.87 1.28 -19.39
C ILE A 824 -26.98 1.88 -20.27
N LYS A 825 -26.63 2.45 -21.44
CA LYS A 825 -27.58 3.09 -22.35
C LYS A 825 -28.37 2.13 -23.22
N ASP A 826 -27.75 1.01 -23.59
CA ASP A 826 -28.36 -0.03 -24.43
C ASP A 826 -28.91 -1.21 -23.62
N GLU A 827 -28.74 -1.19 -22.29
CA GLU A 827 -29.14 -2.22 -21.32
C GLU A 827 -28.72 -3.64 -21.75
N LYS A 828 -27.45 -3.77 -22.17
CA LYS A 828 -26.84 -5.01 -22.66
C LYS A 828 -25.33 -5.04 -22.43
N TRP A 829 -24.72 -6.22 -22.54
CA TRP A 829 -23.26 -6.35 -22.62
C TRP A 829 -22.68 -5.63 -23.84
N ASN A 830 -21.56 -4.94 -23.69
CA ASN A 830 -20.86 -4.31 -24.80
C ASN A 830 -19.97 -5.34 -25.52
N ASP A 831 -20.25 -5.61 -26.80
CA ASP A 831 -19.58 -6.69 -27.54
C ASP A 831 -18.07 -6.47 -27.72
N ALA A 832 -17.59 -5.22 -27.89
CA ALA A 832 -16.16 -4.92 -28.02
C ALA A 832 -15.40 -5.13 -26.70
N LEU A 833 -16.02 -4.79 -25.57
CA LEU A 833 -15.43 -5.00 -24.24
C LEU A 833 -15.50 -6.47 -23.80
N LEU A 834 -16.55 -7.21 -24.19
CA LEU A 834 -16.59 -8.67 -24.08
C LEU A 834 -15.49 -9.32 -24.92
N GLU A 835 -15.33 -8.90 -26.18
CA GLU A 835 -14.31 -9.44 -27.08
C GLU A 835 -12.89 -9.19 -26.55
N LEU A 836 -12.61 -8.00 -26.02
CA LEU A 836 -11.34 -7.70 -25.35
C LEU A 836 -11.10 -8.65 -24.16
N ALA A 837 -12.08 -8.78 -23.27
CA ALA A 837 -11.97 -9.62 -22.07
C ALA A 837 -11.79 -11.11 -22.42
N ALA A 838 -12.52 -11.59 -23.43
CA ALA A 838 -12.44 -12.95 -23.96
C ALA A 838 -11.16 -13.22 -24.79
N GLY A 839 -10.50 -12.17 -25.28
CA GLY A 839 -9.26 -12.24 -26.06
C GLY A 839 -9.45 -12.49 -27.55
N GLY A 840 -10.54 -11.98 -28.13
CA GLY A 840 -10.87 -12.11 -29.55
C GLY A 840 -12.22 -12.80 -29.79
N THR A 841 -12.79 -12.56 -30.97
CA THR A 841 -14.20 -12.84 -31.34
C THR A 841 -14.65 -14.27 -31.04
N SER A 842 -13.75 -15.25 -31.18
CA SER A 842 -14.04 -16.67 -30.92
C SER A 842 -14.35 -17.00 -29.46
N GLY A 843 -13.96 -16.15 -28.51
CA GLY A 843 -14.26 -16.32 -27.08
C GLY A 843 -15.47 -15.50 -26.59
N THR A 844 -15.96 -14.55 -27.37
CA THR A 844 -16.99 -13.58 -26.95
C THR A 844 -18.28 -14.26 -26.53
N ASP A 845 -18.73 -15.27 -27.28
CA ASP A 845 -19.95 -16.02 -26.98
C ASP A 845 -19.81 -16.92 -25.74
N ASP A 846 -18.63 -17.52 -25.53
CA ASP A 846 -18.33 -18.27 -24.31
C ASP A 846 -18.38 -17.35 -23.08
N LEU A 847 -17.68 -16.21 -23.10
CA LEU A 847 -17.72 -15.25 -22.00
C LEU A 847 -19.14 -14.72 -21.76
N ARG A 848 -19.89 -14.39 -22.82
CA ARG A 848 -21.29 -13.94 -22.69
C ARG A 848 -22.18 -15.02 -22.08
N ASN A 849 -21.92 -16.31 -22.34
CA ASN A 849 -22.63 -17.42 -21.68
C ASN A 849 -22.21 -17.59 -20.21
N LYS A 850 -20.91 -17.48 -19.89
CA LYS A 850 -20.44 -17.53 -18.49
C LYS A 850 -21.06 -16.42 -17.63
N LEU A 851 -21.19 -15.21 -18.18
CA LEU A 851 -21.84 -14.05 -17.54
C LEU A 851 -23.38 -14.13 -17.58
N GLY A 852 -23.95 -14.63 -18.68
CA GLY A 852 -25.38 -14.82 -18.91
C GLY A 852 -26.22 -13.53 -18.82
N VAL A 853 -27.45 -13.67 -18.33
CA VAL A 853 -28.42 -12.57 -18.23
C VAL A 853 -28.25 -11.73 -16.97
N VAL A 854 -28.60 -10.45 -17.08
CA VAL A 854 -28.71 -9.47 -16.00
C VAL A 854 -30.18 -9.38 -15.54
N SER A 855 -30.40 -9.01 -14.29
CA SER A 855 -31.73 -8.78 -13.71
C SER A 855 -32.03 -7.27 -13.70
N GLU A 856 -32.91 -6.85 -14.61
CA GLU A 856 -33.32 -5.45 -14.83
C GLU A 856 -34.31 -4.93 -13.77
N ASP A 857 -35.27 -5.74 -13.31
CA ASP A 857 -36.07 -5.43 -12.11
C ASP A 857 -35.28 -5.85 -10.87
N GLY A 858 -34.71 -4.89 -10.16
CA GLY A 858 -34.03 -5.14 -8.88
C GLY A 858 -34.94 -5.77 -7.81
N GLY A 859 -36.26 -5.68 -7.95
CA GLY A 859 -37.25 -6.36 -7.11
C GLY A 859 -37.85 -7.62 -7.76
N GLN A 860 -37.17 -8.25 -8.72
CA GLN A 860 -37.61 -9.48 -9.36
C GLN A 860 -37.72 -10.64 -8.35
N TRP A 861 -38.73 -11.49 -8.50
CA TRP A 861 -38.77 -12.78 -7.81
C TRP A 861 -37.90 -13.80 -8.57
N LEU A 862 -36.73 -14.16 -8.01
CA LEU A 862 -35.81 -15.14 -8.62
C LEU A 862 -36.22 -16.60 -8.35
N GLY A 863 -37.10 -16.81 -7.37
CA GLY A 863 -37.59 -18.13 -6.95
C GLY A 863 -37.78 -18.20 -5.42
N THR A 864 -38.15 -19.37 -4.94
CA THR A 864 -38.15 -19.67 -3.49
C THR A 864 -36.74 -20.03 -3.02
N ILE A 865 -36.45 -19.84 -1.73
CA ILE A 865 -35.23 -20.32 -1.09
C ILE A 865 -35.03 -21.84 -1.27
N SER A 866 -33.78 -22.29 -1.35
CA SER A 866 -33.42 -23.70 -1.48
C SER A 866 -33.93 -24.54 -0.29
N SER A 867 -34.34 -25.77 -0.58
CA SER A 867 -34.85 -26.75 0.39
C SER A 867 -33.82 -27.10 1.48
N TYR A 868 -32.52 -26.88 1.23
CA TYR A 868 -31.45 -26.94 2.23
C TYR A 868 -31.76 -26.01 3.43
N PHE A 869 -32.04 -24.73 3.19
CA PHE A 869 -32.29 -23.75 4.27
C PHE A 869 -33.65 -23.99 4.94
N VAL A 870 -34.66 -24.42 4.19
CA VAL A 870 -35.95 -24.87 4.74
C VAL A 870 -35.76 -26.01 5.75
N THR A 871 -34.88 -26.97 5.43
CA THR A 871 -34.70 -28.17 6.25
C THR A 871 -33.71 -27.97 7.40
N LYS A 872 -32.58 -27.30 7.14
CA LYS A 872 -31.50 -27.07 8.13
C LYS A 872 -31.84 -25.96 9.13
N TYR A 873 -32.48 -24.88 8.68
CA TYR A 873 -32.73 -23.67 9.49
C TYR A 873 -34.21 -23.37 9.74
N GLY A 874 -35.15 -24.02 9.03
CA GLY A 874 -36.59 -23.83 9.23
C GLY A 874 -37.21 -22.68 8.44
N PHE A 875 -36.56 -22.20 7.37
CA PHE A 875 -37.10 -21.13 6.52
C PHE A 875 -38.49 -21.46 5.95
N ALA A 876 -39.30 -20.42 5.79
CA ALA A 876 -40.58 -20.50 5.10
C ALA A 876 -40.39 -21.04 3.66
N LYS A 877 -41.21 -22.02 3.25
CA LYS A 877 -41.13 -22.62 1.90
C LYS A 877 -41.50 -21.63 0.78
N ASP A 878 -42.20 -20.56 1.13
CA ASP A 878 -42.57 -19.43 0.26
C ASP A 878 -41.62 -18.23 0.40
N CYS A 879 -40.52 -18.34 1.16
CA CYS A 879 -39.51 -17.30 1.28
C CYS A 879 -38.89 -16.99 -0.09
N GLN A 880 -39.02 -15.73 -0.53
CA GLN A 880 -38.61 -15.27 -1.85
C GLN A 880 -37.12 -14.88 -1.87
N ILE A 881 -36.40 -15.27 -2.91
CA ILE A 881 -35.06 -14.74 -3.20
C ILE A 881 -35.18 -13.59 -4.19
N ILE A 882 -34.60 -12.45 -3.81
CA ILE A 882 -34.65 -11.16 -4.51
C ILE A 882 -33.21 -10.78 -4.93
N PRO A 883 -32.98 -10.14 -6.10
CA PRO A 883 -31.64 -9.79 -6.57
C PRO A 883 -30.79 -9.07 -5.51
N ALA A 884 -29.75 -9.74 -5.05
CA ALA A 884 -28.69 -9.13 -4.27
C ALA A 884 -27.92 -8.14 -5.14
N THR A 885 -27.34 -7.11 -4.54
CA THR A 885 -26.66 -6.01 -5.26
C THR A 885 -25.32 -5.65 -4.61
N GLY A 886 -24.63 -4.65 -5.15
CA GLY A 886 -23.36 -4.18 -4.59
C GLY A 886 -23.52 -3.48 -3.24
N ASP A 887 -22.45 -3.43 -2.44
CA ASP A 887 -22.49 -2.81 -1.10
C ASP A 887 -22.83 -1.31 -1.12
N ASN A 888 -22.30 -0.53 -2.07
CA ASN A 888 -22.66 0.89 -2.25
C ASN A 888 -24.10 1.06 -2.77
N PRO A 889 -24.55 0.38 -3.84
CA PRO A 889 -25.97 0.29 -4.20
C PRO A 889 -26.89 -0.08 -3.03
N SER A 890 -26.53 -1.08 -2.23
CA SER A 890 -27.33 -1.44 -1.05
C SER A 890 -27.33 -0.33 0.00
N THR A 891 -26.20 0.36 0.20
CA THR A 891 -26.10 1.50 1.12
C THR A 891 -26.97 2.69 0.71
N ILE A 892 -27.25 2.91 -0.59
CA ILE A 892 -28.21 3.96 -1.01
C ILE A 892 -29.65 3.59 -0.60
N LEU A 893 -29.99 2.30 -0.62
CA LEU A 893 -31.29 1.76 -0.19
C LEU A 893 -31.46 1.72 1.33
N ALA A 894 -30.45 2.06 2.13
CA ALA A 894 -30.61 2.28 3.57
C ALA A 894 -31.58 3.45 3.89
N LEU A 895 -31.93 4.25 2.87
CA LEU A 895 -32.73 5.46 2.93
C LEU A 895 -33.67 5.53 1.72
N PRO A 896 -34.86 6.13 1.85
CA PRO A 896 -35.72 6.45 0.71
C PRO A 896 -35.24 7.74 0.01
N LEU A 897 -33.98 7.75 -0.48
CA LEU A 897 -33.44 8.91 -1.21
C LEU A 897 -34.21 9.14 -2.51
N ARG A 898 -34.67 10.36 -2.72
CA ARG A 898 -35.36 10.75 -3.97
C ARG A 898 -34.36 11.24 -5.02
N ALA A 899 -34.84 11.39 -6.25
CA ALA A 899 -34.12 12.16 -7.27
C ALA A 899 -33.68 13.53 -6.71
N SER A 900 -32.47 13.96 -7.07
CA SER A 900 -31.79 15.17 -6.55
C SER A 900 -31.42 15.14 -5.06
N ASP A 901 -31.74 14.11 -4.26
CA ASP A 901 -31.20 13.97 -2.91
C ASP A 901 -29.75 13.50 -2.97
N ALA A 902 -28.91 14.07 -2.10
CA ALA A 902 -27.50 13.72 -2.01
C ALA A 902 -27.05 13.48 -0.57
N MET A 903 -26.10 12.57 -0.39
CA MET A 903 -25.49 12.23 0.90
C MET A 903 -23.98 12.47 0.86
N VAL A 904 -23.47 13.31 1.76
CA VAL A 904 -22.03 13.55 1.97
C VAL A 904 -21.59 12.83 3.23
N SER A 905 -20.74 11.81 3.08
CA SER A 905 -20.04 11.18 4.20
C SER A 905 -18.76 11.96 4.51
N LEU A 906 -18.76 12.67 5.63
CA LEU A 906 -17.67 13.55 6.08
C LEU A 906 -16.74 12.80 7.06
N GLY A 907 -16.07 11.77 6.55
CA GLY A 907 -15.03 11.03 7.27
C GLY A 907 -13.62 11.62 7.10
N THR A 908 -12.62 10.75 7.06
CA THR A 908 -11.21 11.06 6.76
C THR A 908 -10.99 11.32 5.28
N SER A 909 -11.54 10.42 4.46
CA SER A 909 -12.01 10.65 3.09
C SER A 909 -13.26 11.53 3.08
N THR A 910 -13.77 11.84 1.90
CA THR A 910 -15.16 12.32 1.76
C THR A 910 -15.80 11.62 0.59
N THR A 911 -16.90 10.90 0.86
CA THR A 911 -17.69 10.19 -0.15
C THR A 911 -18.96 10.98 -0.40
N PHE A 912 -19.35 11.13 -1.66
CA PHE A 912 -20.56 11.84 -2.04
C PHE A 912 -21.41 10.97 -2.95
N LEU A 913 -22.63 10.68 -2.51
CA LEU A 913 -23.61 9.83 -3.20
C LEU A 913 -24.82 10.67 -3.60
N MET A 914 -25.45 10.37 -4.75
CA MET A 914 -26.68 11.03 -5.21
C MET A 914 -27.52 10.07 -6.04
N SER A 915 -28.84 10.13 -5.89
CA SER A 915 -29.79 9.52 -6.84
C SER A 915 -30.23 10.56 -7.86
N THR A 916 -30.05 10.29 -9.16
CA THR A 916 -30.29 11.26 -10.24
C THR A 916 -30.93 10.61 -11.47
N PRO A 917 -31.84 11.30 -12.19
CA PRO A 917 -32.32 10.88 -13.52
C PRO A 917 -31.37 11.30 -14.66
N GLU A 918 -30.41 12.20 -14.40
CA GLU A 918 -29.56 12.81 -15.41
C GLU A 918 -28.34 11.94 -15.73
N TYR A 919 -28.38 11.23 -16.87
CA TYR A 919 -27.25 10.42 -17.33
C TYR A 919 -26.08 11.31 -17.79
N LYS A 920 -25.11 11.57 -16.89
CA LYS A 920 -23.79 12.16 -17.18
C LYS A 920 -22.68 11.36 -16.48
N PRO A 921 -22.13 10.29 -17.10
CA PRO A 921 -20.87 9.69 -16.64
C PRO A 921 -19.66 10.59 -16.93
N ASP A 922 -18.57 10.38 -16.19
CA ASP A 922 -17.28 11.08 -16.35
C ASP A 922 -16.15 10.19 -15.77
N PRO A 923 -14.92 10.21 -16.32
CA PRO A 923 -13.78 9.47 -15.77
C PRO A 923 -13.41 9.76 -14.31
N ALA A 924 -13.91 10.87 -13.74
CA ALA A 924 -13.67 11.29 -12.36
C ALA A 924 -14.59 10.62 -11.32
N TYR A 925 -15.60 9.82 -11.71
CA TYR A 925 -16.55 9.23 -10.77
C TYR A 925 -17.19 7.93 -11.26
N HIS A 926 -17.96 7.29 -10.37
CA HIS A 926 -18.72 6.08 -10.67
C HIS A 926 -20.20 6.42 -10.85
N PHE A 927 -20.79 5.87 -11.91
CA PHE A 927 -22.17 6.07 -12.33
C PHE A 927 -22.80 4.70 -12.56
N MET A 928 -23.87 4.38 -11.85
CA MET A 928 -24.49 3.04 -11.80
C MET A 928 -26.00 3.16 -12.03
N ASN A 929 -26.68 2.14 -12.57
CA ASN A 929 -28.14 2.10 -12.53
C ASN A 929 -28.64 2.05 -11.07
N HIS A 930 -29.78 2.66 -10.74
CA HIS A 930 -30.34 2.57 -9.39
C HIS A 930 -30.84 1.13 -9.13
N PRO A 931 -30.51 0.49 -7.99
CA PRO A 931 -30.76 -0.94 -7.74
C PRO A 931 -32.23 -1.34 -7.55
N THR A 932 -33.17 -0.40 -7.67
CA THR A 932 -34.63 -0.63 -7.52
C THR A 932 -35.51 0.17 -8.48
N THR A 933 -34.98 1.21 -9.13
CA THR A 933 -35.82 2.30 -9.67
C THR A 933 -35.37 2.66 -11.09
N PRO A 934 -35.93 2.01 -12.13
CA PRO A 934 -35.54 2.24 -13.51
C PRO A 934 -35.61 3.72 -13.93
N GLY A 935 -34.62 4.17 -14.71
CA GLY A 935 -34.48 5.57 -15.11
C GLY A 935 -33.84 6.48 -14.06
N LEU A 936 -33.62 6.02 -12.83
CA LEU A 936 -32.68 6.64 -11.89
C LEU A 936 -31.31 5.94 -11.95
N TYR A 937 -30.29 6.71 -11.58
CA TYR A 937 -28.89 6.31 -11.50
C TYR A 937 -28.34 6.68 -10.13
N MET A 938 -27.45 5.83 -9.61
CA MET A 938 -26.61 6.13 -8.46
C MET A 938 -25.29 6.74 -8.95
N PHE A 939 -24.98 7.92 -8.45
CA PHE A 939 -23.70 8.61 -8.63
C PHE A 939 -22.85 8.48 -7.37
N MET A 940 -21.55 8.18 -7.52
CA MET A 940 -20.60 8.04 -6.42
C MET A 940 -19.26 8.72 -6.72
N LEU A 941 -18.90 9.69 -5.88
CA LEU A 941 -17.60 10.36 -5.81
C LEU A 941 -16.84 9.98 -4.54
N CYS A 942 -15.53 9.74 -4.66
CA CYS A 942 -14.66 9.38 -3.54
C CYS A 942 -13.40 10.26 -3.49
N TYR A 943 -13.26 11.07 -2.45
CA TYR A 943 -12.10 11.92 -2.17
C TYR A 943 -11.27 11.37 -1.02
N LYS A 944 -9.95 11.48 -1.12
CA LYS A 944 -8.97 11.03 -0.12
C LYS A 944 -8.67 12.08 0.94
N ASN A 945 -8.77 13.37 0.60
CA ASN A 945 -8.48 14.49 1.50
C ASN A 945 -9.76 15.14 2.05
N GLY A 946 -10.45 14.42 2.93
CA GLY A 946 -11.64 14.89 3.66
C GLY A 946 -11.28 15.54 5.01
N GLY A 947 -11.60 14.85 6.11
CA GLY A 947 -11.40 15.33 7.48
C GLY A 947 -9.95 15.68 7.81
N LEU A 948 -8.98 14.86 7.39
CA LEU A 948 -7.56 15.08 7.68
C LEU A 948 -7.04 16.43 7.15
N ALA A 949 -7.53 16.87 5.99
CA ALA A 949 -7.14 18.17 5.43
C ALA A 949 -7.74 19.33 6.25
N ARG A 950 -8.99 19.20 6.70
CA ARG A 950 -9.64 20.17 7.60
C ARG A 950 -8.92 20.25 8.96
N GLU A 951 -8.47 19.10 9.48
CA GLU A 951 -7.65 19.02 10.69
C GLU A 951 -6.28 19.69 10.51
N GLN A 952 -5.60 19.49 9.37
CA GLN A 952 -4.33 20.17 9.06
C GLN A 952 -4.47 21.70 9.09
N ILE A 953 -5.58 22.26 8.60
CA ILE A 953 -5.83 23.71 8.61
C ILE A 953 -6.25 24.21 10.00
N ARG A 954 -7.03 23.44 10.78
CA ARG A 954 -7.30 23.71 12.21
C ARG A 954 -5.99 23.84 13.00
N ASP A 955 -5.08 22.89 12.82
CA ASP A 955 -3.81 22.80 13.56
C ASP A 955 -2.75 23.84 13.10
N GLN A 956 -2.98 24.52 11.97
CA GLN A 956 -2.20 25.69 11.55
C GLN A 956 -2.78 27.00 12.10
N LEU A 957 -4.09 27.04 12.34
CA LEU A 957 -4.81 28.20 12.87
C LEU A 957 -4.68 28.35 14.40
N SER A 958 -4.52 27.24 15.13
CA SER A 958 -4.43 27.23 16.60
C SER A 958 -3.45 26.17 17.10
N THR A 959 -2.86 26.41 18.27
CA THR A 959 -2.13 25.38 19.04
C THR A 959 -3.05 24.46 19.84
N SER A 960 -4.35 24.78 19.89
CA SER A 960 -5.40 23.91 20.43
C SER A 960 -6.01 23.07 19.32
N SER A 961 -6.27 21.80 19.60
CA SER A 961 -6.94 20.86 18.69
C SER A 961 -8.48 20.97 18.72
N ASP A 962 -9.03 22.02 19.34
CA ASP A 962 -10.46 22.30 19.33
C ASP A 962 -10.93 22.78 17.94
N TRP A 963 -12.24 22.60 17.68
CA TRP A 963 -12.87 23.12 16.48
C TRP A 963 -13.47 24.52 16.66
N GLU A 964 -13.43 25.12 17.85
CA GLU A 964 -14.10 26.39 18.14
C GLU A 964 -13.40 27.57 17.45
N ASN A 965 -12.07 27.64 17.51
CA ASN A 965 -11.32 28.69 16.80
C ASN A 965 -11.41 28.53 15.27
N PHE A 966 -11.41 27.28 14.77
CA PHE A 966 -11.64 26.97 13.35
C PHE A 966 -13.04 27.38 12.91
N ASN A 967 -14.08 27.04 13.68
CA ASN A 967 -15.46 27.36 13.36
C ASN A 967 -15.73 28.87 13.39
N SER A 968 -15.24 29.59 14.41
CA SER A 968 -15.41 31.04 14.52
C SER A 968 -14.68 31.79 13.41
N THR A 969 -13.46 31.36 13.04
CA THR A 969 -12.73 31.90 11.88
C THR A 969 -13.47 31.60 10.58
N ALA A 970 -13.81 30.33 10.30
CA ALA A 970 -14.50 29.93 9.07
C ALA A 970 -15.86 30.61 8.87
N LEU A 971 -16.57 30.94 9.96
CA LEU A 971 -17.85 31.65 9.93
C LEU A 971 -17.72 33.18 9.86
N SER A 972 -16.56 33.76 10.19
CA SER A 972 -16.30 35.20 10.13
C SER A 972 -15.54 35.64 8.86
N THR A 973 -14.74 34.77 8.24
CA THR A 973 -14.19 35.00 6.90
C THR A 973 -15.33 35.12 5.87
N PRO A 974 -15.32 36.13 4.97
CA PRO A 974 -16.30 36.26 3.89
C PRO A 974 -16.28 35.10 2.89
N ALA A 975 -17.36 34.92 2.14
CA ALA A 975 -17.42 33.92 1.06
C ALA A 975 -16.27 34.10 0.07
N LEU A 976 -15.53 33.02 -0.21
CA LEU A 976 -14.37 33.00 -1.10
C LEU A 976 -13.30 34.03 -0.70
N SER A 977 -13.27 34.40 0.58
CA SER A 977 -12.43 35.46 1.18
C SER A 977 -12.59 36.84 0.54
N GLN A 978 -13.66 37.05 -0.23
CA GLN A 978 -13.94 38.26 -0.99
C GLN A 978 -14.48 39.36 -0.05
N ARG A 979 -13.74 40.45 0.15
CA ARG A 979 -14.06 41.49 1.15
C ARG A 979 -14.84 42.66 0.54
N SER A 980 -14.63 42.95 -0.73
CA SER A 980 -15.41 43.83 -1.60
C SER A 980 -15.85 43.09 -2.85
N PRO A 981 -17.03 43.37 -3.46
CA PRO A 981 -17.45 42.75 -4.73
C PRO A 981 -16.46 42.93 -5.90
N SER A 982 -15.54 43.90 -5.80
CA SER A 982 -14.44 44.14 -6.74
C SER A 982 -13.23 43.20 -6.57
N ASP A 983 -13.13 42.51 -5.44
CA ASP A 983 -11.98 41.66 -5.13
C ASP A 983 -12.02 40.36 -5.91
N SER A 984 -10.86 39.77 -6.19
CA SER A 984 -10.79 38.44 -6.80
C SER A 984 -11.21 37.35 -5.80
N LEU A 985 -11.88 36.33 -6.30
CA LEU A 985 -12.34 35.18 -5.52
C LEU A 985 -11.14 34.31 -5.15
N ARG A 986 -10.97 33.98 -3.87
CA ARG A 986 -9.87 33.12 -3.41
C ARG A 986 -10.28 31.65 -3.51
N LEU A 987 -9.42 30.86 -4.14
CA LEU A 987 -9.60 29.43 -4.40
C LEU A 987 -8.37 28.67 -3.90
N GLY A 988 -8.51 27.36 -3.68
CA GLY A 988 -7.37 26.51 -3.37
C GLY A 988 -7.69 25.02 -3.37
N LEU A 989 -6.63 24.22 -3.36
CA LEU A 989 -6.66 22.75 -3.23
C LEU A 989 -5.79 22.36 -2.03
N TYR A 990 -6.29 21.46 -1.19
CA TYR A 990 -5.72 21.18 0.13
C TYR A 990 -5.49 19.68 0.33
N PHE A 991 -4.36 19.18 -0.19
CA PHE A 991 -4.09 17.75 -0.30
C PHE A 991 -2.87 17.34 0.55
N PRO A 992 -3.01 17.09 1.87
CA PRO A 992 -1.94 16.46 2.66
C PRO A 992 -1.51 15.08 2.13
N ARG A 993 -2.35 14.44 1.29
CA ARG A 993 -2.12 13.17 0.62
C ARG A 993 -2.39 13.33 -0.89
N PRO A 994 -1.62 12.74 -1.82
CA PRO A 994 -2.03 12.61 -3.21
C PRO A 994 -3.51 12.20 -3.35
N GLU A 995 -4.27 12.94 -4.15
CA GLU A 995 -5.72 12.84 -4.27
C GLU A 995 -6.11 11.89 -5.44
N ILE A 996 -7.33 11.34 -5.38
CA ILE A 996 -7.91 10.47 -6.42
C ILE A 996 -8.58 11.34 -7.49
N VAL A 997 -9.34 12.35 -7.05
CA VAL A 997 -10.17 13.24 -7.88
C VAL A 997 -9.89 14.70 -7.49
N PRO A 998 -9.12 15.46 -8.29
CA PRO A 998 -8.28 15.03 -9.41
C PRO A 998 -7.07 14.19 -8.96
N ASN A 999 -6.42 13.48 -9.90
CA ASN A 999 -5.23 12.66 -9.61
C ASN A 999 -3.95 13.51 -9.49
N LEU A 1000 -3.85 14.26 -8.39
CA LEU A 1000 -2.74 15.15 -8.05
C LEU A 1000 -1.86 14.59 -6.90
N PRO A 1001 -0.57 14.95 -6.81
CA PRO A 1001 0.25 14.63 -5.64
C PRO A 1001 -0.19 15.41 -4.39
N SER A 1002 0.41 15.13 -3.23
CA SER A 1002 0.23 15.98 -2.05
C SER A 1002 0.80 17.35 -2.29
N GLY A 1003 0.04 18.38 -1.91
CA GLY A 1003 0.41 19.77 -1.96
C GLY A 1003 -0.71 20.65 -1.43
N GLN A 1004 -0.43 21.94 -1.32
CA GLN A 1004 -1.46 22.96 -1.14
C GLN A 1004 -1.24 24.04 -2.19
N TRP A 1005 -2.29 24.37 -2.94
CA TRP A 1005 -2.28 25.38 -3.98
C TRP A 1005 -3.33 26.43 -3.67
N ARG A 1006 -3.01 27.70 -3.90
CA ARG A 1006 -3.88 28.86 -3.62
C ARG A 1006 -3.87 29.77 -4.83
N PHE A 1007 -5.04 30.27 -5.21
CA PHE A 1007 -5.20 31.10 -6.41
C PHE A 1007 -6.22 32.21 -6.18
N LYS A 1008 -6.02 33.33 -6.87
CA LYS A 1008 -7.03 34.37 -7.08
C LYS A 1008 -7.65 34.21 -8.45
N TYR A 1009 -8.98 34.20 -8.50
CA TYR A 1009 -9.75 34.17 -9.74
C TYR A 1009 -10.55 35.48 -9.88
N ASN A 1010 -10.27 36.24 -10.93
CA ASN A 1010 -11.04 37.43 -11.28
C ASN A 1010 -12.13 37.06 -12.30
N PRO A 1011 -13.43 37.12 -11.95
CA PRO A 1011 -14.49 36.59 -12.80
C PRO A 1011 -14.83 37.48 -14.02
N GLU A 1012 -14.46 38.76 -14.00
CA GLU A 1012 -14.70 39.69 -15.13
C GLU A 1012 -13.70 39.47 -16.26
N THR A 1013 -12.42 39.30 -15.91
CA THR A 1013 -11.32 39.05 -16.86
C THR A 1013 -11.09 37.56 -17.14
N GLN A 1014 -11.68 36.68 -16.33
CA GLN A 1014 -11.40 35.24 -16.27
C GLN A 1014 -9.93 34.91 -16.01
N ASN A 1015 -9.18 35.85 -15.42
CA ASN A 1015 -7.78 35.65 -15.07
C ASN A 1015 -7.65 34.81 -13.78
N LEU A 1016 -6.67 33.90 -13.77
CA LEU A 1016 -6.32 33.07 -12.63
C LEU A 1016 -4.84 33.29 -12.27
N GLU A 1017 -4.58 33.76 -11.06
CA GLU A 1017 -3.26 34.14 -10.55
C GLU A 1017 -2.87 33.25 -9.36
N GLU A 1018 -1.68 32.64 -9.38
CA GLU A 1018 -1.20 31.78 -8.30
C GLU A 1018 -0.71 32.62 -7.10
N GLU A 1019 -1.17 32.26 -5.89
CA GLU A 1019 -0.72 32.86 -4.63
C GLU A 1019 0.37 32.00 -3.96
N SER A 1020 1.02 32.54 -2.93
CA SER A 1020 1.89 31.72 -2.08
C SER A 1020 1.12 30.55 -1.47
N SER A 1021 1.80 29.40 -1.34
CA SER A 1021 1.29 28.22 -0.64
C SER A 1021 1.41 28.30 0.89
N ASP A 1022 1.81 29.47 1.42
CA ASP A 1022 1.76 29.78 2.85
C ASP A 1022 0.33 29.75 3.41
N PHE A 1023 0.22 29.40 4.69
CA PHE A 1023 -1.05 29.41 5.42
C PHE A 1023 -1.56 30.83 5.68
N LEU A 1024 -2.86 31.07 5.44
CA LEU A 1024 -3.58 32.26 5.90
C LEU A 1024 -4.80 31.83 6.74
N PRO A 1025 -5.22 32.58 7.77
CA PRO A 1025 -6.40 32.24 8.59
C PRO A 1025 -7.69 32.00 7.79
N ASP A 1026 -7.86 32.73 6.68
CA ASP A 1026 -8.96 32.55 5.73
C ASP A 1026 -9.07 31.13 5.14
N ASP A 1027 -7.96 30.35 5.13
CA ASP A 1027 -7.94 28.95 4.70
C ASP A 1027 -8.93 28.09 5.51
N ALA A 1028 -9.23 28.45 6.77
CA ALA A 1028 -10.23 27.77 7.61
C ALA A 1028 -11.62 27.73 6.95
N ARG A 1029 -11.97 28.79 6.20
CA ARG A 1029 -13.16 28.79 5.34
C ARG A 1029 -12.87 28.17 3.97
N ASN A 1030 -11.79 28.60 3.32
CA ASN A 1030 -11.56 28.24 1.92
C ASN A 1030 -11.31 26.73 1.71
N ILE A 1031 -10.89 25.96 2.71
CA ILE A 1031 -10.83 24.49 2.62
C ILE A 1031 -12.20 23.83 2.57
N ILE A 1032 -13.17 24.35 3.34
CA ILE A 1032 -14.54 23.85 3.37
C ILE A 1032 -15.23 24.20 2.04
N GLU A 1033 -15.03 25.44 1.58
CA GLU A 1033 -15.48 25.87 0.25
C GLU A 1033 -14.85 25.03 -0.87
N SER A 1034 -13.54 24.78 -0.83
CA SER A 1034 -12.82 23.95 -1.82
C SER A 1034 -13.42 22.55 -1.95
N GLN A 1035 -13.64 21.86 -0.83
CA GLN A 1035 -14.23 20.52 -0.83
C GLN A 1035 -15.65 20.51 -1.43
N PHE A 1036 -16.50 21.46 -1.06
CA PHE A 1036 -17.88 21.52 -1.59
C PHE A 1036 -17.98 22.10 -3.01
N LEU A 1037 -17.05 22.96 -3.43
CA LEU A 1037 -16.91 23.40 -4.83
C LEU A 1037 -16.53 22.23 -5.74
N SER A 1038 -15.65 21.33 -5.29
CA SER A 1038 -15.32 20.12 -6.04
C SER A 1038 -16.51 19.16 -6.17
N LEU A 1039 -17.33 19.01 -5.12
CA LEU A 1039 -18.60 18.26 -5.24
C LEU A 1039 -19.51 18.92 -6.28
N ARG A 1040 -19.75 20.23 -6.15
CA ARG A 1040 -20.66 20.98 -7.03
C ARG A 1040 -20.20 21.02 -8.49
N LEU A 1041 -18.90 21.17 -8.77
CA LEU A 1041 -18.34 21.12 -10.12
C LEU A 1041 -18.78 19.87 -10.88
N ARG A 1042 -18.80 18.73 -10.17
CA ARG A 1042 -19.10 17.41 -10.73
C ARG A 1042 -20.58 17.03 -10.64
N SER A 1043 -21.32 17.57 -9.66
CA SER A 1043 -22.75 17.24 -9.48
C SER A 1043 -23.73 18.24 -10.10
N GLN A 1044 -23.30 19.45 -10.49
CA GLN A 1044 -24.17 20.47 -11.08
C GLN A 1044 -24.86 20.05 -12.39
N ALA A 1045 -24.30 19.07 -13.10
CA ALA A 1045 -24.89 18.50 -14.31
C ALA A 1045 -25.85 17.32 -14.05
N LEU A 1046 -25.97 16.89 -12.78
CA LEU A 1046 -26.77 15.76 -12.31
C LEU A 1046 -28.06 16.19 -11.57
N VAL A 1047 -28.33 17.50 -11.55
CA VAL A 1047 -29.46 18.12 -10.85
C VAL A 1047 -30.23 18.99 -11.82
N HIS A 1048 -31.52 19.16 -11.58
CA HIS A 1048 -32.42 19.94 -12.42
C HIS A 1048 -33.04 21.11 -11.63
N ALA A 1049 -33.68 22.05 -12.34
CA ALA A 1049 -34.29 23.23 -11.72
C ALA A 1049 -35.61 22.86 -11.02
N GLU A 1050 -35.58 22.78 -9.70
CA GLU A 1050 -36.76 22.52 -8.87
C GLU A 1050 -37.49 23.81 -8.45
N LYS A 1051 -38.65 23.68 -7.80
CA LYS A 1051 -39.38 24.82 -7.23
C LYS A 1051 -39.14 24.91 -5.72
N ASP A 1052 -38.90 26.12 -5.25
CA ASP A 1052 -38.93 26.49 -3.84
C ASP A 1052 -40.30 26.09 -3.23
N PRO A 1053 -40.34 25.19 -2.22
CA PRO A 1053 -41.59 24.76 -1.60
C PRO A 1053 -42.33 25.87 -0.84
N ALA A 1054 -41.62 26.93 -0.42
CA ALA A 1054 -42.17 28.05 0.35
C ALA A 1054 -42.56 29.24 -0.54
N THR A 1055 -41.80 29.57 -1.58
CA THR A 1055 -42.09 30.73 -2.47
C THR A 1055 -42.66 30.36 -3.84
N GLY A 1056 -42.57 29.09 -4.26
CA GLY A 1056 -43.01 28.64 -5.58
C GLY A 1056 -42.15 29.10 -6.77
N LYS A 1057 -41.11 29.93 -6.53
CA LYS A 1057 -40.11 30.30 -7.52
C LYS A 1057 -39.42 29.05 -8.07
N THR A 1058 -39.09 29.03 -9.36
CA THR A 1058 -38.11 28.08 -9.89
C THR A 1058 -36.72 28.52 -9.44
N LEU A 1059 -35.97 27.59 -8.83
CA LEU A 1059 -34.61 27.80 -8.36
C LEU A 1059 -33.62 27.31 -9.43
N PRO A 1060 -32.34 27.75 -9.40
CA PRO A 1060 -31.32 27.18 -10.27
C PRO A 1060 -31.10 25.68 -9.99
N PRO A 1061 -30.52 24.91 -10.93
CA PRO A 1061 -30.25 23.49 -10.72
C PRO A 1061 -29.31 23.24 -9.54
N GLN A 1062 -29.80 22.48 -8.55
CA GLN A 1062 -29.14 22.21 -7.27
C GLN A 1062 -29.79 20.97 -6.60
N PRO A 1063 -29.14 20.32 -5.62
CA PRO A 1063 -29.72 19.18 -4.91
C PRO A 1063 -31.03 19.56 -4.19
N ARG A 1064 -31.97 18.63 -4.07
CA ARG A 1064 -33.18 18.84 -3.26
C ARG A 1064 -32.85 18.90 -1.77
N ARG A 1065 -32.06 17.93 -1.31
CA ARG A 1065 -31.56 17.81 0.07
C ARG A 1065 -30.09 17.40 0.08
N VAL A 1066 -29.37 17.82 1.12
CA VAL A 1066 -28.03 17.32 1.43
C VAL A 1066 -28.05 16.69 2.83
N TYR A 1067 -27.86 15.37 2.89
CA TYR A 1067 -27.68 14.63 4.14
C TYR A 1067 -26.18 14.55 4.47
N LEU A 1068 -25.79 14.94 5.67
CA LEU A 1068 -24.42 14.84 6.18
C LEU A 1068 -24.33 13.69 7.19
N VAL A 1069 -23.36 12.80 6.97
CA VAL A 1069 -23.04 11.65 7.85
C VAL A 1069 -21.54 11.60 8.17
N GLY A 1070 -21.13 10.72 9.09
CA GLY A 1070 -19.75 10.61 9.55
C GLY A 1070 -19.32 11.74 10.48
N GLY A 1071 -18.10 11.65 11.01
CA GLY A 1071 -17.63 12.50 12.13
C GLY A 1071 -17.69 14.02 11.88
N GLY A 1072 -17.52 14.47 10.63
CA GLY A 1072 -17.63 15.88 10.26
C GLY A 1072 -19.06 16.44 10.25
N SER A 1073 -20.09 15.58 10.17
CA SER A 1073 -21.51 16.01 10.19
C SER A 1073 -21.92 16.71 11.50
N ALA A 1074 -21.17 16.48 12.59
CA ALA A 1074 -21.42 17.11 13.89
C ALA A 1074 -20.93 18.57 13.98
N ASN A 1075 -20.20 19.07 12.98
CA ASN A 1075 -19.67 20.43 12.97
C ASN A 1075 -20.66 21.42 12.30
N PRO A 1076 -21.20 22.41 13.03
CA PRO A 1076 -22.21 23.34 12.50
C PRO A 1076 -21.64 24.34 11.49
N ALA A 1077 -20.34 24.68 11.56
CA ALA A 1077 -19.72 25.57 10.58
C ALA A 1077 -19.58 24.87 9.22
N ILE A 1078 -19.15 23.59 9.22
CA ILE A 1078 -19.10 22.76 8.02
C ILE A 1078 -20.50 22.58 7.44
N ALA A 1079 -21.51 22.26 8.28
CA ALA A 1079 -22.88 22.08 7.82
C ALA A 1079 -23.48 23.35 7.18
N LYS A 1080 -23.22 24.53 7.76
CA LYS A 1080 -23.65 25.81 7.19
C LYS A 1080 -22.97 26.13 5.86
N ILE A 1081 -21.65 25.95 5.76
CA ILE A 1081 -20.92 26.24 4.52
C ILE A 1081 -21.25 25.21 3.43
N ALA A 1082 -21.55 23.95 3.78
CA ALA A 1082 -22.12 22.97 2.85
C ALA A 1082 -23.43 23.49 2.23
N GLY A 1083 -24.33 24.05 3.04
CA GLY A 1083 -25.56 24.66 2.58
C GLY A 1083 -25.34 25.87 1.68
N GLU A 1084 -24.45 26.78 2.08
CA GLU A 1084 -24.09 27.96 1.29
C GLU A 1084 -23.50 27.60 -0.09
N VAL A 1085 -22.66 26.56 -0.19
CA VAL A 1085 -21.98 26.17 -1.45
C VAL A 1085 -22.84 25.25 -2.33
N LEU A 1086 -23.45 24.21 -1.76
CA LEU A 1086 -24.25 23.21 -2.49
C LEU A 1086 -25.69 23.68 -2.75
N GLY A 1087 -26.20 24.64 -1.97
CA GLY A 1087 -27.46 25.33 -2.24
C GLY A 1087 -28.71 24.47 -2.22
N SER A 1088 -28.76 23.43 -1.39
CA SER A 1088 -29.89 22.48 -1.42
C SER A 1088 -31.25 23.13 -1.20
N VAL A 1089 -32.28 22.72 -1.95
CA VAL A 1089 -33.63 23.32 -1.95
C VAL A 1089 -34.28 23.36 -0.56
N GLU A 1090 -34.39 22.20 0.11
CA GLU A 1090 -35.07 22.10 1.42
C GLU A 1090 -34.11 22.35 2.60
N GLY A 1091 -32.83 22.00 2.44
CA GLY A 1091 -31.76 22.30 3.39
C GLY A 1091 -30.73 21.19 3.59
N VAL A 1092 -29.87 21.41 4.58
CA VAL A 1092 -28.83 20.47 5.01
C VAL A 1092 -29.27 19.76 6.29
N TYR A 1093 -29.21 18.44 6.27
CA TYR A 1093 -29.68 17.58 7.34
C TYR A 1093 -28.53 16.74 7.89
N LYS A 1094 -28.45 16.54 9.21
CA LYS A 1094 -27.70 15.43 9.79
C LYS A 1094 -28.61 14.21 9.80
N LEU A 1095 -28.05 13.08 9.44
CA LEU A 1095 -28.67 11.77 9.51
C LEU A 1095 -27.89 10.90 10.52
N ASP A 1096 -28.58 10.09 11.32
CA ASP A 1096 -27.98 9.07 12.19
C ASP A 1096 -28.33 7.66 11.70
N ILE A 1097 -27.62 7.22 10.65
CA ILE A 1097 -27.60 5.81 10.24
C ILE A 1097 -26.49 5.08 11.00
N GLY A 1098 -26.88 4.05 11.76
CA GLY A 1098 -25.94 3.17 12.44
C GLY A 1098 -25.05 2.38 11.48
N GLY A 1099 -23.99 1.77 11.99
CA GLY A 1099 -22.90 1.14 11.21
C GLY A 1099 -23.25 -0.07 10.34
N ASN A 1100 -24.53 -0.35 10.11
CA ASN A 1100 -25.05 -1.49 9.36
C ASN A 1100 -25.86 -1.08 8.10
N ALA A 1101 -25.75 0.17 7.63
CA ALA A 1101 -26.55 0.73 6.53
C ALA A 1101 -26.67 -0.19 5.29
N CYS A 1102 -25.57 -0.80 4.86
CA CYS A 1102 -25.54 -1.77 3.76
C CYS A 1102 -26.50 -2.96 3.98
N ALA A 1103 -26.47 -3.59 5.16
CA ALA A 1103 -27.36 -4.72 5.48
C ALA A 1103 -28.83 -4.28 5.67
N LEU A 1104 -29.05 -3.06 6.19
CA LEU A 1104 -30.39 -2.46 6.26
C LEU A 1104 -30.99 -2.24 4.86
N GLY A 1105 -30.20 -1.72 3.92
CA GLY A 1105 -30.68 -1.50 2.55
C GLY A 1105 -31.01 -2.79 1.81
N ALA A 1106 -30.25 -3.87 2.01
CA ALA A 1106 -30.60 -5.20 1.52
C ALA A 1106 -31.93 -5.71 2.12
N ALA A 1107 -32.13 -5.53 3.44
CA ALA A 1107 -33.38 -5.89 4.10
C ALA A 1107 -34.57 -5.06 3.59
N TYR A 1108 -34.39 -3.75 3.39
CA TYR A 1108 -35.42 -2.87 2.82
C TYR A 1108 -35.71 -3.21 1.34
N LYS A 1109 -34.71 -3.60 0.55
CA LYS A 1109 -34.88 -4.11 -0.82
C LYS A 1109 -35.77 -5.35 -0.85
N ALA A 1110 -35.61 -6.26 0.11
CA ALA A 1110 -36.47 -7.43 0.28
C ALA A 1110 -37.90 -7.07 0.71
N VAL A 1111 -38.08 -6.17 1.69
CA VAL A 1111 -39.42 -5.69 2.11
C VAL A 1111 -40.16 -5.03 0.94
N TRP A 1112 -39.51 -4.14 0.18
CA TRP A 1112 -40.10 -3.55 -1.01
C TRP A 1112 -40.45 -4.61 -2.05
N ALA A 1113 -39.54 -5.51 -2.41
CA ALA A 1113 -39.79 -6.50 -3.46
C ALA A 1113 -40.93 -7.47 -3.12
N CYS A 1114 -41.06 -7.87 -1.85
CA CYS A 1114 -42.11 -8.79 -1.41
C CYS A 1114 -43.47 -8.12 -1.09
N GLU A 1115 -43.50 -6.80 -0.85
CA GLU A 1115 -44.73 -6.08 -0.48
C GLU A 1115 -45.15 -4.95 -1.44
N LYS A 1116 -44.41 -4.70 -2.53
CA LYS A 1116 -44.77 -3.70 -3.56
C LYS A 1116 -46.10 -4.05 -4.23
N VAL A 1117 -47.02 -3.09 -4.30
CA VAL A 1117 -48.15 -3.17 -5.24
C VAL A 1117 -47.69 -2.79 -6.65
N GLU A 1118 -48.49 -3.11 -7.66
CA GLU A 1118 -48.18 -2.83 -9.07
C GLU A 1118 -47.87 -1.34 -9.29
N GLY A 1119 -46.68 -1.05 -9.84
CA GLY A 1119 -46.19 0.31 -10.09
C GLY A 1119 -45.62 1.06 -8.88
N GLN A 1120 -45.59 0.48 -7.67
CA GLN A 1120 -45.07 1.17 -6.48
C GLN A 1120 -43.53 1.16 -6.42
N THR A 1121 -42.92 2.35 -6.37
CA THR A 1121 -41.47 2.51 -6.28
C THR A 1121 -40.93 2.13 -4.89
N PHE A 1122 -39.60 1.97 -4.79
CA PHE A 1122 -38.93 1.74 -3.51
C PHE A 1122 -39.10 2.94 -2.59
N GLU A 1123 -38.92 4.13 -3.15
CA GLU A 1123 -39.02 5.44 -2.52
C GLU A 1123 -40.45 5.70 -2.00
N ASP A 1124 -41.48 5.19 -2.68
CA ASP A 1124 -42.87 5.21 -2.22
C ASP A 1124 -43.12 4.23 -1.06
N LEU A 1125 -42.75 2.95 -1.20
CA LEU A 1125 -43.08 1.95 -0.17
C LEU A 1125 -42.29 2.19 1.11
N ILE A 1126 -40.97 2.33 0.99
CA ILE A 1126 -40.06 2.52 2.12
C ILE A 1126 -40.22 3.92 2.70
N GLY A 1127 -40.35 4.95 1.85
CA GLY A 1127 -40.56 6.33 2.30
C GLY A 1127 -41.87 6.59 3.05
N ASN A 1128 -42.92 5.80 2.83
CA ASN A 1128 -44.16 5.87 3.63
C ASN A 1128 -44.10 5.09 4.96
N ARG A 1129 -43.09 4.23 5.16
CA ARG A 1129 -42.92 3.41 6.38
C ARG A 1129 -41.75 3.86 7.26
N TRP A 1130 -40.78 4.57 6.68
CA TRP A 1130 -39.57 5.02 7.37
C TRP A 1130 -39.83 6.27 8.22
N ASP A 1131 -39.50 6.20 9.51
CA ASP A 1131 -39.65 7.33 10.44
C ASP A 1131 -38.53 8.36 10.26
N GLU A 1132 -38.68 9.23 9.25
CA GLU A 1132 -37.81 10.38 9.02
C GLU A 1132 -37.56 11.20 10.30
N SER A 1133 -38.56 11.32 11.18
CA SER A 1133 -38.47 12.19 12.37
C SER A 1133 -37.54 11.67 13.47
N SER A 1134 -37.31 10.36 13.53
CA SER A 1134 -36.38 9.74 14.47
C SER A 1134 -34.92 9.77 14.01
N PHE A 1135 -34.66 9.82 12.70
CA PHE A 1135 -33.30 9.69 12.14
C PHE A 1135 -32.75 10.96 11.46
N VAL A 1136 -33.61 11.89 11.04
CA VAL A 1136 -33.24 13.08 10.25
C VAL A 1136 -33.45 14.36 11.04
N LYS A 1137 -32.41 15.19 11.12
CA LYS A 1137 -32.47 16.52 11.74
C LYS A 1137 -31.92 17.57 10.78
N LYS A 1138 -32.73 18.59 10.42
CA LYS A 1138 -32.20 19.76 9.70
C LYS A 1138 -31.19 20.50 10.60
N VAL A 1139 -29.99 20.75 10.07
CA VAL A 1139 -28.86 21.37 10.79
C VAL A 1139 -28.39 22.69 10.17
N ALA A 1140 -28.68 22.93 8.89
CA ALA A 1140 -28.52 24.23 8.26
C ALA A 1140 -29.52 24.43 7.11
N ASP A 1141 -29.72 25.68 6.70
CA ASP A 1141 -30.38 26.01 5.44
C ASP A 1141 -29.44 25.78 4.25
N GLY A 1142 -30.02 25.66 3.05
CA GLY A 1142 -29.28 25.43 1.81
C GLY A 1142 -29.26 26.67 0.92
N TYR A 1143 -30.10 26.68 -0.13
CA TYR A 1143 -30.14 27.75 -1.12
C TYR A 1143 -30.23 29.15 -0.50
N LYS A 1144 -29.39 30.06 -1.00
CA LYS A 1144 -29.39 31.48 -0.65
C LYS A 1144 -29.12 32.33 -1.87
N GLU A 1145 -30.16 33.03 -2.33
CA GLU A 1145 -30.17 33.95 -3.48
C GLU A 1145 -28.99 34.95 -3.41
N GLY A 1146 -28.24 35.06 -4.51
CA GLY A 1146 -27.00 35.83 -4.65
C GLY A 1146 -25.74 35.06 -4.26
N LEU A 1147 -25.75 34.35 -3.13
CA LEU A 1147 -24.57 33.61 -2.64
C LEU A 1147 -24.37 32.29 -3.41
N PHE A 1148 -25.45 31.57 -3.70
CA PHE A 1148 -25.36 30.35 -4.49
C PHE A 1148 -24.84 30.62 -5.92
N GLU A 1149 -25.22 31.77 -6.50
CA GLU A 1149 -24.75 32.26 -7.79
C GLU A 1149 -23.27 32.66 -7.75
N GLN A 1150 -22.82 33.32 -6.67
CA GLN A 1150 -21.42 33.68 -6.43
C GLN A 1150 -20.52 32.43 -6.45
N TYR A 1151 -20.91 31.36 -5.76
CA TYR A 1151 -20.20 30.08 -5.86
C TYR A 1151 -20.33 29.42 -7.25
N GLY A 1152 -21.44 29.60 -7.96
CA GLY A 1152 -21.59 29.15 -9.35
C GLY A 1152 -20.63 29.83 -10.33
N VAL A 1153 -20.24 31.07 -10.06
CA VAL A 1153 -19.14 31.77 -10.75
C VAL A 1153 -17.78 31.20 -10.30
N ALA A 1154 -17.60 30.92 -9.01
CA ALA A 1154 -16.38 30.36 -8.45
C ALA A 1154 -16.04 28.96 -8.96
N VAL A 1155 -17.05 28.09 -9.20
CA VAL A 1155 -16.88 26.75 -9.78
C VAL A 1155 -16.10 26.80 -11.11
N LYS A 1156 -16.29 27.84 -11.94
CA LYS A 1156 -15.56 28.01 -13.20
C LYS A 1156 -14.07 28.29 -12.97
N GLY A 1157 -13.76 29.16 -12.00
CA GLY A 1157 -12.38 29.40 -11.58
C GLY A 1157 -11.75 28.18 -10.92
N PHE A 1158 -12.54 27.38 -10.18
CA PHE A 1158 -12.10 26.15 -9.55
C PHE A 1158 -11.72 25.08 -10.59
N GLU A 1159 -12.53 24.91 -11.63
CA GLU A 1159 -12.22 24.03 -12.77
C GLU A 1159 -10.94 24.47 -13.51
N GLN A 1160 -10.78 25.78 -13.75
CA GLN A 1160 -9.58 26.33 -14.37
C GLN A 1160 -8.33 26.09 -13.51
N MET A 1161 -8.44 26.29 -12.20
CA MET A 1161 -7.38 26.00 -11.22
C MET A 1161 -7.02 24.52 -11.22
N GLU A 1162 -8.01 23.62 -11.15
CA GLU A 1162 -7.78 22.18 -11.16
C GLU A 1162 -7.02 21.75 -12.42
N LYS A 1163 -7.46 22.22 -13.60
CA LYS A 1163 -6.81 21.96 -14.88
C LYS A 1163 -5.44 22.62 -15.02
N ALA A 1164 -5.20 23.76 -14.36
CA ALA A 1164 -3.88 24.39 -14.32
C ALA A 1164 -2.88 23.58 -13.49
N VAL A 1165 -3.28 23.16 -12.28
CA VAL A 1165 -2.44 22.36 -11.38
C VAL A 1165 -2.19 20.96 -11.96
N MET A 1166 -3.18 20.34 -12.61
CA MET A 1166 -3.00 19.08 -13.35
C MET A 1166 -1.90 19.18 -14.42
N ARG A 1167 -1.99 20.18 -15.31
CA ARG A 1167 -0.95 20.41 -16.35
C ARG A 1167 0.43 20.72 -15.75
N ALA A 1168 0.49 21.50 -14.66
CA ALA A 1168 1.74 21.80 -13.97
C ALA A 1168 2.42 20.55 -13.36
N ASN A 1169 1.64 19.53 -13.01
CA ASN A 1169 2.11 18.23 -12.51
C ASN A 1169 2.25 17.17 -13.61
N GLY A 1170 2.20 17.55 -14.90
CA GLY A 1170 2.34 16.62 -16.02
C GLY A 1170 1.16 15.66 -16.22
N ARG A 1171 0.00 15.96 -15.62
CA ARG A 1171 -1.26 15.27 -15.91
C ARG A 1171 -1.93 15.92 -17.13
N LYS A 1172 -2.75 15.14 -17.83
CA LYS A 1172 -3.72 15.65 -18.81
C LYS A 1172 -4.98 16.10 -18.07
#